data_AF-A0A8H4TYL7-F1
#
_entry.id   AF-A0A8H4TYL7-F1
#
_cell.length_a   1.000
_cell.length_b   1.000
_cell.length_c   1.000
_cell.angle_alpha   90.00
_cell.angle_beta   90.00
_cell.angle_gamma   90.00
#
_symmetry.space_group_name_H-M   'P 1'
#
loop_
_entity.id
_entity.type
_entity.pdbx_description
1 polymer ?
#
loop_
_entity_poly.entity_id
_entity_poly.type
_entity_poly.pdbx_seq_one_letter_code
_entity_poly.pdbx_strand_id
1 'polypeptide(L)'
;MSPSTPRPLALVTGASQGIGKAVAQVLATKHAYHVLVGVRNLESGETVATALRQAGHQASTVLLDLTSPTSIAAAVETIEKEYGYLDVLVNNAGILLDHNPELSTWDLFSKTFTTNITGTATLTEGLAPLLRKAKAGPPRVVFVTSLMGSLEKSTDKTTAWYNIDYKAYDASKAGVNMLMLNYARNLGDAGAKVNSVCPGYVKTALNNFNEYGHSPEVGAERIVEMATLKEDGPTGTLFLQNCPLCNKVYTQEHSYKRHTKYCQRAQATRKGRPRSCVACSTAKAKCTFAQPCSRCEKKGIDCRYHRLARNEPVSAVDRSQQHLAWSGNGDYSTAMDVLAASSEPGQLPVDLDIFTLNYNSGNIEAPISLITELSGLTSDLSQPQVPFRDSSQSLSLSAKGDLTRLPYQSPTLHHAAKIILQSLYAFPQMMLQTLASCMSIAQLFVARTPETRRFLWRTIDHEEQRFRDEFITFSAREIQMAVQVTIIYMIMAIIDPDMDMHQRGARMLETVEILSARFLQLVQVYSRTERAEPSFTWEDWVFAESRRRMACLWVIISCVISIDNDIPCTGCGALEDLALMSNKMLWEARSYDEWSEERAFEDISSPLLTLGELVQAKKNPSHPLHTQQLQNWEAGTDKLAVMLSVATEFIWARVA
;
A
#
# COMPACT_ATOMS: atom_id res chain seq x y z
N MET A 1 12.58 40.73 -37.30
CA MET A 1 11.53 40.28 -36.36
C MET A 1 11.72 38.79 -36.17
N SER A 2 12.27 38.36 -35.04
CA SER A 2 12.38 36.92 -34.72
C SER A 2 10.97 36.34 -34.59
N PRO A 3 10.68 35.15 -35.16
CA PRO A 3 9.36 34.56 -35.05
C PRO A 3 9.04 34.35 -33.58
N SER A 4 7.94 34.95 -33.09
CA SER A 4 7.49 34.81 -31.72
C SER A 4 7.25 33.33 -31.45
N THR A 5 8.02 32.73 -30.55
CA THR A 5 7.74 31.38 -30.04
C THR A 5 6.29 31.34 -29.55
N PRO A 6 5.47 30.37 -30.00
CA PRO A 6 4.07 30.28 -29.57
C PRO A 6 4.01 30.17 -28.04
N ARG A 7 3.14 30.97 -27.42
CA ARG A 7 2.97 30.97 -25.96
C ARG A 7 2.37 29.62 -25.53
N PRO A 8 2.86 29.01 -24.44
CA PRO A 8 2.24 27.79 -23.92
C PRO A 8 0.77 28.03 -23.54
N LEU A 9 -0.08 27.04 -23.79
CA LEU A 9 -1.52 27.11 -23.56
C LEU A 9 -1.90 26.40 -22.26
N ALA A 10 -2.57 27.11 -21.36
CA ALA A 10 -3.02 26.57 -20.08
C ALA A 10 -4.53 26.69 -19.89
N LEU A 11 -5.21 25.59 -19.55
CA LEU A 11 -6.60 25.62 -19.08
C LEU A 11 -6.63 25.61 -17.55
N VAL A 12 -7.31 26.59 -16.95
CA VAL A 12 -7.55 26.63 -15.51
C VAL A 12 -9.06 26.54 -15.26
N THR A 13 -9.50 25.48 -14.58
CA THR A 13 -10.92 25.28 -14.27
C THR A 13 -11.32 26.06 -13.01
N GLY A 14 -12.54 26.60 -12.96
CA GLY A 14 -13.00 27.40 -11.81
C GLY A 14 -12.23 28.71 -11.64
N ALA A 15 -11.84 29.33 -12.76
CA ALA A 15 -10.91 30.46 -12.79
C ALA A 15 -11.58 31.86 -12.68
N SER A 16 -12.89 31.93 -12.37
CA SER A 16 -13.60 33.20 -12.18
C SER A 16 -13.24 33.91 -10.87
N GLN A 17 -12.82 33.17 -9.85
CA GLN A 17 -12.52 33.71 -8.51
C GLN A 17 -11.53 32.85 -7.71
N GLY A 18 -11.16 33.33 -6.53
CA GLY A 18 -10.33 32.60 -5.57
C GLY A 18 -8.99 32.14 -6.15
N ILE A 19 -8.57 30.93 -5.78
CA ILE A 19 -7.29 30.34 -6.17
C ILE A 19 -7.17 30.22 -7.69
N GLY A 20 -8.22 29.75 -8.38
CA GLY A 20 -8.21 29.58 -9.84
C GLY A 20 -7.94 30.89 -10.58
N LYS A 21 -8.57 32.00 -10.15
CA LYS A 21 -8.30 33.33 -10.71
C LYS A 21 -6.84 33.76 -10.47
N ALA A 22 -6.32 33.56 -9.27
CA ALA A 22 -4.93 33.91 -8.94
C ALA A 22 -3.93 33.08 -9.77
N VAL A 23 -4.17 31.78 -9.94
CA VAL A 23 -3.35 30.92 -10.82
C VAL A 23 -3.38 31.41 -12.26
N ALA A 24 -4.57 31.71 -12.81
CA ALA A 24 -4.71 32.24 -14.16
C ALA A 24 -3.94 33.56 -14.33
N GLN A 25 -4.02 34.46 -13.34
CA GLN A 25 -3.29 35.72 -13.35
C GLN A 25 -1.78 35.50 -13.34
N VAL A 26 -1.25 34.63 -12.48
CA VAL A 26 0.20 34.40 -12.37
C VAL A 26 0.75 33.70 -13.61
N LEU A 27 0.05 32.69 -14.15
CA LEU A 27 0.47 32.01 -15.39
C LEU A 27 0.54 32.99 -16.58
N ALA A 28 -0.46 33.87 -16.72
CA ALA A 28 -0.48 34.87 -17.78
C ALA A 28 0.58 35.97 -17.60
N THR A 29 0.71 36.49 -16.37
CA THR A 29 1.52 37.69 -16.09
C THR A 29 3.01 37.38 -15.90
N LYS A 30 3.35 36.31 -15.18
CA LYS A 30 4.74 35.98 -14.83
C LYS A 30 5.37 34.93 -15.75
N HIS A 31 4.55 34.08 -16.36
CA HIS A 31 5.03 32.97 -17.19
C HIS A 31 4.63 33.09 -18.66
N ALA A 32 3.92 34.16 -19.04
CA ALA A 32 3.52 34.46 -20.42
C ALA A 32 2.70 33.37 -21.12
N TYR A 33 1.91 32.61 -20.37
CA TYR A 33 0.96 31.64 -20.94
C TYR A 33 -0.20 32.35 -21.64
N HIS A 34 -0.77 31.68 -22.65
CA HIS A 34 -2.15 31.94 -23.05
C HIS A 34 -3.05 31.12 -22.12
N VAL A 35 -3.85 31.81 -21.29
CA VAL A 35 -4.70 31.15 -20.30
C VAL A 35 -6.14 31.06 -20.79
N LEU A 36 -6.66 29.84 -20.86
CA LEU A 36 -8.07 29.53 -21.01
C LEU A 36 -8.74 29.54 -19.62
N VAL A 37 -9.64 30.50 -19.42
CA VAL A 37 -10.39 30.72 -18.18
C VAL A 37 -11.65 29.87 -18.22
N GLY A 38 -11.58 28.65 -17.66
CA GLY A 38 -12.68 27.69 -17.63
C GLY A 38 -13.69 28.02 -16.53
N VAL A 39 -14.92 28.40 -16.92
CA VAL A 39 -15.95 28.90 -15.99
C VAL A 39 -17.35 28.43 -16.35
N ARG A 40 -18.23 28.31 -15.35
CA ARG A 40 -19.66 28.01 -15.54
C ARG A 40 -20.47 29.21 -16.03
N ASN A 41 -20.03 30.42 -15.67
CA ASN A 41 -20.65 31.67 -16.07
C ASN A 41 -19.65 32.46 -16.92
N LEU A 42 -19.94 32.60 -18.21
CA LEU A 42 -19.06 33.25 -19.17
C LEU A 42 -18.76 34.71 -18.82
N GLU A 43 -19.75 35.48 -18.35
CA GLU A 43 -19.59 36.89 -17.98
C GLU A 43 -18.53 37.06 -16.87
N SER A 44 -18.56 36.19 -15.86
CA SER A 44 -17.57 36.19 -14.77
C SER A 44 -16.16 35.83 -15.27
N GLY A 45 -16.05 34.89 -16.21
CA GLY A 45 -14.77 34.57 -16.85
C GLY A 45 -14.27 35.70 -17.73
N GLU A 46 -15.17 36.36 -18.45
CA GLU A 46 -14.84 37.41 -19.41
C GLU A 46 -14.31 38.66 -18.69
N THR A 47 -14.81 38.93 -17.49
CA THR A 47 -14.25 39.93 -16.59
C THR A 47 -12.76 39.65 -16.28
N VAL A 48 -12.42 38.39 -15.98
CA VAL A 48 -11.02 37.98 -15.70
C VAL A 48 -10.16 38.03 -16.96
N ALA A 49 -10.64 37.47 -18.07
CA ALA A 49 -9.91 37.43 -19.33
C ALA A 49 -9.68 38.84 -19.91
N THR A 50 -10.68 39.72 -19.82
CA THR A 50 -10.56 41.12 -20.27
C THR A 50 -9.55 41.89 -19.44
N ALA A 51 -9.54 41.74 -18.11
CA ALA A 51 -8.53 42.38 -17.27
C ALA A 51 -7.10 41.92 -17.65
N LEU A 52 -6.90 40.64 -17.95
CA LEU A 52 -5.60 40.11 -18.41
C LEU A 52 -5.20 40.65 -19.78
N ARG A 53 -6.14 40.72 -20.73
CA ARG A 53 -5.91 41.29 -22.06
C ARG A 53 -5.59 42.78 -22.01
N GLN A 54 -6.30 43.54 -21.18
CA GLN A 54 -6.01 44.97 -20.95
C GLN A 54 -4.63 45.19 -20.34
N ALA A 55 -4.14 44.25 -19.53
CA ALA A 55 -2.77 44.26 -19.01
C ALA A 55 -1.72 43.74 -20.02
N GLY A 56 -2.10 43.43 -21.27
CA GLY A 56 -1.18 43.00 -22.33
C GLY A 56 -0.89 41.49 -22.36
N HIS A 57 -1.65 40.68 -21.62
CA HIS A 57 -1.50 39.22 -21.59
C HIS A 57 -2.55 38.51 -22.48
N GLN A 58 -2.36 37.22 -22.75
CA GLN A 58 -3.31 36.45 -23.56
C GLN A 58 -4.22 35.61 -22.66
N ALA A 59 -5.51 35.84 -22.79
CA ALA A 59 -6.53 35.06 -22.10
C ALA A 59 -7.78 34.92 -22.96
N SER A 60 -8.39 33.73 -22.94
CA SER A 60 -9.68 33.44 -23.57
C SER A 60 -10.60 32.80 -22.52
N THR A 61 -11.91 32.91 -22.69
CA THR A 61 -12.90 32.24 -21.84
C THR A 61 -13.34 30.92 -22.47
N VAL A 62 -13.62 29.92 -21.63
CA VAL A 62 -14.21 28.64 -22.05
C VAL A 62 -15.38 28.33 -21.12
N LEU A 63 -16.58 28.15 -21.68
CA LEU A 63 -17.74 27.69 -20.93
C LEU A 63 -17.52 26.24 -20.51
N LEU A 64 -17.43 26.01 -19.21
CA LEU A 64 -17.12 24.71 -18.65
C LEU A 64 -17.86 24.50 -17.33
N ASP A 65 -18.91 23.69 -17.38
CA ASP A 65 -19.59 23.15 -16.21
C ASP A 65 -19.25 21.67 -16.02
N LEU A 66 -18.48 21.39 -14.96
CA LEU A 66 -18.08 20.03 -14.59
C LEU A 66 -19.26 19.14 -14.17
N THR A 67 -20.45 19.69 -13.95
CA THR A 67 -21.65 18.90 -13.67
C THR A 67 -22.43 18.50 -14.93
N SER A 68 -22.01 18.97 -16.11
CA SER A 68 -22.68 18.73 -17.39
C SER A 68 -21.75 18.04 -18.38
N PRO A 69 -21.97 16.74 -18.69
CA PRO A 69 -21.18 16.02 -19.70
C PRO A 69 -21.17 16.73 -21.07
N THR A 70 -22.31 17.32 -21.47
CA THR A 70 -22.43 18.07 -22.72
C THR A 70 -21.58 19.35 -22.70
N SER A 71 -21.53 20.06 -21.57
CA SER A 71 -20.64 21.23 -21.43
C SER A 71 -19.18 20.85 -21.50
N ILE A 72 -18.80 19.73 -20.88
CA ILE A 72 -17.41 19.22 -20.93
C ILE A 72 -17.03 18.86 -22.36
N ALA A 73 -17.88 18.11 -23.08
CA ALA A 73 -17.62 17.72 -24.46
C ALA A 73 -17.48 18.95 -25.38
N ALA A 74 -18.38 19.93 -25.25
CA ALA A 74 -18.31 21.16 -26.04
C ALA A 74 -17.03 21.97 -25.74
N ALA A 75 -16.58 22.01 -24.48
CA ALA A 75 -15.33 22.66 -24.11
C ALA A 75 -14.11 21.98 -24.73
N VAL A 76 -14.05 20.64 -24.69
CA VAL A 76 -12.99 19.84 -25.32
C VAL A 76 -12.96 20.09 -26.83
N GLU A 77 -14.12 20.01 -27.51
CA GLU A 77 -14.23 20.26 -28.95
C GLU A 77 -13.78 21.68 -29.33
N THR A 78 -14.18 22.68 -28.53
CA THR A 78 -13.77 24.08 -28.74
C THR A 78 -12.24 24.21 -28.66
N ILE A 79 -11.62 23.62 -27.64
CA ILE A 79 -10.16 23.68 -27.45
C ILE A 79 -9.42 22.95 -28.58
N GLU A 80 -9.93 21.78 -28.99
CA GLU A 80 -9.37 21.03 -30.11
C GLU A 80 -9.46 21.84 -31.43
N LYS A 81 -10.61 22.43 -31.72
CA LYS A 81 -10.85 23.18 -32.96
C LYS A 81 -10.04 24.47 -33.03
N GLU A 82 -9.98 25.23 -31.94
CA GLU A 82 -9.32 26.54 -31.93
C GLU A 82 -7.80 26.44 -31.78
N TYR A 83 -7.31 25.49 -30.98
CA TYR A 83 -5.90 25.42 -30.61
C TYR A 83 -5.23 24.12 -31.07
N GLY A 84 -5.92 22.98 -30.93
CA GLY A 84 -5.45 21.65 -31.36
C GLY A 84 -4.43 20.97 -30.43
N TYR A 85 -4.10 21.60 -29.30
CA TYR A 85 -3.20 21.07 -28.26
C TYR A 85 -3.53 21.71 -26.91
N LEU A 86 -2.94 21.18 -25.83
CA LEU A 86 -2.95 21.79 -24.50
C LEU A 86 -1.63 21.50 -23.78
N ASP A 87 -0.94 22.50 -23.25
CA ASP A 87 0.33 22.28 -22.54
C ASP A 87 0.12 22.05 -21.05
N VAL A 88 -0.85 22.76 -20.47
CA VAL A 88 -1.12 22.73 -19.02
C VAL A 88 -2.61 22.60 -18.74
N LEU A 89 -2.96 21.66 -17.87
CA LEU A 89 -4.30 21.54 -17.30
C LEU A 89 -4.24 21.72 -15.79
N VAL A 90 -4.93 22.74 -15.26
CA VAL A 90 -5.12 22.93 -13.83
C VAL A 90 -6.56 22.60 -13.47
N ASN A 91 -6.76 21.39 -12.93
CA ASN A 91 -8.00 20.92 -12.35
C ASN A 91 -8.21 21.55 -10.96
N ASN A 92 -8.61 22.83 -10.95
CA ASN A 92 -8.81 23.63 -9.73
C ASN A 92 -10.27 23.65 -9.25
N ALA A 93 -11.25 23.57 -10.15
CA ALA A 93 -12.66 23.65 -9.77
C ALA A 93 -13.04 22.56 -8.75
N GLY A 94 -13.75 22.98 -7.70
CA GLY A 94 -14.28 22.08 -6.70
C GLY A 94 -15.24 22.78 -5.75
N ILE A 95 -16.05 21.99 -5.06
CA ILE A 95 -17.05 22.45 -4.09
C ILE A 95 -16.91 21.71 -2.77
N LEU A 96 -17.33 22.37 -1.69
CA LEU A 96 -17.48 21.81 -0.34
C LEU A 96 -18.91 22.14 0.09
N LEU A 97 -19.74 21.12 0.30
CA LEU A 97 -21.17 21.28 0.59
C LEU A 97 -21.57 20.72 1.97
N ASP A 98 -20.63 20.14 2.71
CA ASP A 98 -20.88 19.45 3.99
C ASP A 98 -21.45 20.37 5.08
N HIS A 99 -21.32 21.70 4.93
CA HIS A 99 -21.93 22.68 5.83
C HIS A 99 -23.40 22.99 5.48
N ASN A 100 -23.97 22.43 4.41
CA ASN A 100 -25.34 22.68 4.00
C ASN A 100 -26.31 21.69 4.70
N PRO A 101 -27.12 22.15 5.67
CA PRO A 101 -28.02 21.28 6.42
C PRO A 101 -29.24 20.82 5.61
N GLU A 102 -29.51 21.42 4.46
CA GLU A 102 -30.68 21.12 3.62
C GLU A 102 -30.47 19.92 2.69
N LEU A 103 -29.22 19.47 2.53
CA LEU A 103 -28.91 18.34 1.66
C LEU A 103 -29.03 17.02 2.40
N SER A 104 -29.72 16.05 1.79
CA SER A 104 -29.63 14.66 2.23
C SER A 104 -28.19 14.14 2.08
N THR A 105 -27.80 13.12 2.84
CA THR A 105 -26.48 12.47 2.67
C THR A 105 -26.26 12.03 1.22
N TRP A 106 -27.29 11.49 0.56
CA TRP A 106 -27.21 11.09 -0.84
C TRP A 106 -26.90 12.28 -1.76
N ASP A 107 -27.62 13.39 -1.60
CA ASP A 107 -27.44 14.59 -2.43
C ASP A 107 -26.10 15.28 -2.17
N LEU A 108 -25.67 15.31 -0.90
CA LEU A 108 -24.37 15.84 -0.49
C LEU A 108 -23.24 15.10 -1.21
N PHE A 109 -23.23 13.76 -1.14
CA PHE A 109 -22.23 12.95 -1.84
C PHE A 109 -22.35 13.08 -3.35
N SER A 110 -23.56 12.94 -3.89
CA SER A 110 -23.80 12.98 -5.34
C SER A 110 -23.32 14.28 -5.96
N LYS A 111 -23.68 15.44 -5.39
CA LYS A 111 -23.28 16.76 -5.92
C LYS A 111 -21.78 17.01 -5.77
N THR A 112 -21.21 16.66 -4.61
CA THR A 112 -19.78 16.86 -4.33
C THR A 112 -18.91 15.99 -5.24
N PHE A 113 -19.25 14.69 -5.38
CA PHE A 113 -18.53 13.77 -6.26
C PHE A 113 -18.71 14.12 -7.73
N THR A 114 -19.92 14.52 -8.15
CA THR A 114 -20.17 14.93 -9.54
C THR A 114 -19.21 16.04 -9.97
N THR A 115 -19.01 17.06 -9.13
CA THR A 115 -18.11 18.17 -9.47
C THR A 115 -16.63 17.81 -9.27
N ASN A 116 -16.27 17.33 -8.08
CA ASN A 116 -14.87 17.18 -7.67
C ASN A 116 -14.19 15.95 -8.31
N ILE A 117 -14.96 14.90 -8.62
CA ILE A 117 -14.46 13.64 -9.17
C ILE A 117 -14.92 13.46 -10.60
N THR A 118 -16.22 13.23 -10.81
CA THR A 118 -16.74 12.74 -12.09
C THR A 118 -16.47 13.74 -13.21
N GLY A 119 -16.86 15.00 -13.03
CA GLY A 119 -16.62 16.05 -14.01
C GLY A 119 -15.14 16.31 -14.26
N THR A 120 -14.33 16.31 -13.19
CA THR A 120 -12.89 16.49 -13.28
C THR A 120 -12.22 15.35 -14.07
N ALA A 121 -12.63 14.10 -13.83
CA ALA A 121 -12.17 12.94 -14.57
C ALA A 121 -12.61 13.00 -16.03
N THR A 122 -13.90 13.23 -16.30
CA THR A 122 -14.44 13.32 -17.67
C THR A 122 -13.74 14.40 -18.50
N LEU A 123 -13.48 15.57 -17.91
CA LEU A 123 -12.72 16.62 -18.59
C LEU A 123 -11.28 16.20 -18.88
N THR A 124 -10.59 15.63 -17.88
CA THR A 124 -9.19 15.24 -18.05
C THR A 124 -9.02 14.15 -19.10
N GLU A 125 -9.93 13.17 -19.11
CA GLU A 125 -9.96 12.11 -20.13
C GLU A 125 -10.21 12.70 -21.53
N GLY A 126 -11.19 13.61 -21.67
CA GLY A 126 -11.46 14.28 -22.94
C GLY A 126 -10.31 15.15 -23.45
N LEU A 127 -9.53 15.76 -22.55
CA LEU A 127 -8.36 16.57 -22.90
C LEU A 127 -7.07 15.76 -23.06
N ALA A 128 -7.04 14.49 -22.67
CA ALA A 128 -5.85 13.64 -22.75
C ALA A 128 -5.23 13.59 -24.17
N PRO A 129 -6.00 13.47 -25.27
CA PRO A 129 -5.45 13.54 -26.62
C PRO A 129 -4.77 14.89 -26.94
N LEU A 130 -5.30 16.00 -26.42
CA LEU A 130 -4.72 17.34 -26.63
C LEU A 130 -3.47 17.57 -25.79
N LEU A 131 -3.44 17.02 -24.57
CA LEU A 131 -2.27 17.03 -23.69
C LEU A 131 -1.09 16.28 -24.32
N ARG A 132 -1.34 15.15 -24.99
CA ARG A 132 -0.31 14.42 -25.75
C ARG A 132 0.25 15.20 -26.94
N LYS A 133 -0.48 16.22 -27.42
CA LYS A 133 -0.08 17.12 -28.52
C LYS A 133 0.59 18.41 -28.00
N ALA A 134 0.94 18.49 -26.71
CA ALA A 134 1.59 19.65 -26.12
C ALA A 134 2.81 20.12 -26.94
N LYS A 135 2.98 21.44 -27.06
CA LYS A 135 3.99 22.10 -27.88
C LYS A 135 5.12 22.73 -27.06
N ALA A 136 4.89 22.96 -25.77
CA ALA A 136 5.87 23.55 -24.85
C ALA A 136 6.69 22.49 -24.07
N GLY A 137 6.80 21.27 -24.61
CA GLY A 137 7.39 20.10 -23.94
C GLY A 137 6.33 19.18 -23.32
N PRO A 138 6.72 18.25 -22.43
CA PRO A 138 5.79 17.29 -21.82
C PRO A 138 4.62 18.00 -21.09
N PRO A 139 3.36 17.55 -21.20
CA PRO A 139 2.25 18.27 -20.58
C PRO A 139 2.33 18.28 -19.05
N ARG A 140 1.87 19.38 -18.42
CA ARG A 140 1.73 19.46 -16.95
C ARG A 140 0.24 19.38 -16.57
N VAL A 141 -0.12 18.45 -15.70
CA VAL A 141 -1.49 18.32 -15.19
C VAL A 141 -1.47 18.46 -13.68
N VAL A 142 -2.19 19.46 -13.17
CA VAL A 142 -2.24 19.77 -11.74
C VAL A 142 -3.63 19.56 -11.20
N PHE A 143 -3.77 18.66 -10.24
CA PHE A 143 -4.99 18.43 -9.49
C PHE A 143 -4.98 19.21 -8.18
N VAL A 144 -5.93 20.12 -7.97
CA VAL A 144 -6.03 20.87 -6.71
C VAL A 144 -6.80 20.04 -5.69
N THR A 145 -6.05 19.46 -4.76
CA THR A 145 -6.55 18.62 -3.67
C THR A 145 -6.64 19.38 -2.34
N SER A 146 -6.80 18.68 -1.23
CA SER A 146 -6.78 19.19 0.13
C SER A 146 -5.98 18.25 1.04
N LEU A 147 -5.34 18.79 2.08
CA LEU A 147 -4.79 17.98 3.17
C LEU A 147 -5.86 17.13 3.86
N MET A 148 -7.13 17.55 3.81
CA MET A 148 -8.25 16.76 4.35
C MET A 148 -8.56 15.49 3.52
N GLY A 149 -8.05 15.40 2.29
CA GLY A 149 -8.08 14.17 1.50
C GLY A 149 -6.92 13.21 1.77
N SER A 150 -6.04 13.50 2.74
CA SER A 150 -4.93 12.63 3.13
C SER A 150 -5.37 11.64 4.19
N LEU A 151 -5.31 10.34 3.86
CA LEU A 151 -5.65 9.26 4.78
C LEU A 151 -4.81 9.30 6.08
N GLU A 152 -3.52 9.64 5.98
CA GLU A 152 -2.63 9.78 7.15
C GLU A 152 -3.12 10.92 8.06
N LYS A 153 -3.49 12.07 7.49
CA LYS A 153 -3.90 13.26 8.24
C LYS A 153 -5.32 13.17 8.79
N SER A 154 -6.22 12.43 8.14
CA SER A 154 -7.59 12.24 8.61
C SER A 154 -7.65 11.55 9.98
N THR A 155 -6.65 10.72 10.33
CA THR A 155 -6.57 10.05 11.65
C THR A 155 -5.72 10.80 12.68
N ASP A 156 -5.05 11.88 12.29
CA ASP A 156 -4.16 12.66 13.15
C ASP A 156 -4.98 13.62 14.04
N LYS A 157 -5.16 13.20 15.30
CA LYS A 157 -5.88 13.96 16.36
C LYS A 157 -5.31 15.35 16.63
N THR A 158 -4.09 15.64 16.17
CA THR A 158 -3.44 16.94 16.36
C THR A 158 -3.80 17.95 15.28
N THR A 159 -4.45 17.51 14.19
CA THR A 159 -4.87 18.41 13.12
C THR A 159 -6.03 19.29 13.57
N ALA A 160 -6.02 20.56 13.14
CA ALA A 160 -7.06 21.53 13.51
C ALA A 160 -8.46 21.16 12.98
N TRP A 161 -8.54 20.25 12.01
CA TRP A 161 -9.77 19.80 11.37
C TRP A 161 -10.19 18.38 11.79
N TYR A 162 -9.53 17.76 12.76
CA TYR A 162 -9.85 16.38 13.18
C TYR A 162 -11.31 16.19 13.61
N ASN A 163 -11.89 17.19 14.28
CA ASN A 163 -13.28 17.16 14.76
C ASN A 163 -14.29 17.78 13.78
N ILE A 164 -13.88 18.03 12.53
CA ILE A 164 -14.74 18.62 11.50
C ILE A 164 -15.25 17.51 10.57
N ASP A 165 -16.56 17.37 10.46
CA ASP A 165 -17.19 16.36 9.62
C ASP A 165 -17.42 16.87 8.20
N TYR A 166 -16.40 16.76 7.35
CA TYR A 166 -16.46 17.07 5.92
C TYR A 166 -16.35 15.79 5.06
N LYS A 167 -17.04 14.72 5.48
CA LYS A 167 -16.92 13.37 4.90
C LYS A 167 -17.04 13.31 3.38
N ALA A 168 -17.93 14.08 2.76
CA ALA A 168 -18.12 14.05 1.31
C ALA A 168 -17.00 14.78 0.59
N TYR A 169 -16.60 15.95 1.11
CA TYR A 169 -15.46 16.69 0.60
C TYR A 169 -14.14 15.91 0.75
N ASP A 170 -13.87 15.36 1.93
CA ASP A 170 -12.64 14.61 2.25
C ASP A 170 -12.50 13.39 1.35
N ALA A 171 -13.57 12.59 1.22
CA ALA A 171 -13.61 11.45 0.32
C ALA A 171 -13.40 11.88 -1.14
N SER A 172 -14.00 13.00 -1.57
CA SER A 172 -13.79 13.52 -2.92
C SER A 172 -12.35 13.99 -3.16
N LYS A 173 -11.67 14.60 -2.17
CA LYS A 173 -10.27 15.02 -2.34
C LYS A 173 -9.30 13.84 -2.28
N ALA A 174 -9.61 12.80 -1.51
CA ALA A 174 -8.92 11.52 -1.58
C ALA A 174 -9.07 10.87 -2.98
N GLY A 175 -10.27 10.90 -3.55
CA GLY A 175 -10.50 10.42 -4.92
C GLY A 175 -9.74 11.23 -5.98
N VAL A 176 -9.63 12.55 -5.83
CA VAL A 176 -8.79 13.40 -6.70
C VAL A 176 -7.32 12.95 -6.67
N ASN A 177 -6.81 12.58 -5.49
CA ASN A 177 -5.45 12.05 -5.36
C ASN A 177 -5.26 10.75 -6.13
N MET A 178 -6.29 9.89 -6.13
CA MET A 178 -6.26 8.66 -6.92
C MET A 178 -6.36 8.95 -8.42
N LEU A 179 -7.21 9.90 -8.85
CA LEU A 179 -7.25 10.33 -10.26
C LEU A 179 -5.88 10.82 -10.72
N MET A 180 -5.20 11.63 -9.92
CA MET A 180 -3.85 12.12 -10.23
C MET A 180 -2.87 10.97 -10.49
N LEU A 181 -2.81 9.95 -9.61
CA LEU A 181 -1.93 8.80 -9.81
C LEU A 181 -2.29 8.01 -11.08
N ASN A 182 -3.58 7.86 -11.38
CA ASN A 182 -4.02 7.19 -12.61
C ASN A 182 -3.58 7.97 -13.86
N TYR A 183 -3.82 9.28 -13.91
CA TYR A 183 -3.41 10.11 -15.04
C TYR A 183 -1.88 10.24 -15.16
N ALA A 184 -1.14 10.19 -14.04
CA ALA A 184 0.31 10.10 -14.07
C ALA A 184 0.81 8.85 -14.78
N ARG A 185 0.13 7.71 -14.60
CA ARG A 185 0.42 6.46 -15.33
C ARG A 185 -0.05 6.55 -16.79
N ASN A 186 -1.30 6.98 -17.01
CA ASN A 186 -1.93 6.96 -18.33
C ASN A 186 -1.31 7.94 -19.32
N LEU A 187 -0.78 9.07 -18.86
CA LEU A 187 -0.08 10.07 -19.67
C LEU A 187 1.45 9.90 -19.63
N GLY A 188 1.94 8.79 -19.07
CA GLY A 188 3.37 8.50 -18.98
C GLY A 188 4.05 8.37 -20.36
N ASP A 189 3.29 7.93 -21.37
CA ASP A 189 3.73 7.86 -22.77
C ASP A 189 4.10 9.23 -23.36
N ALA A 190 3.44 10.30 -22.91
CA ALA A 190 3.75 11.68 -23.28
C ALA A 190 4.79 12.36 -22.35
N GLY A 191 5.38 11.61 -21.40
CA GLY A 191 6.29 12.16 -20.40
C GLY A 191 5.64 13.13 -19.41
N ALA A 192 4.31 13.07 -19.28
CA ALA A 192 3.53 14.07 -18.54
C ALA A 192 3.93 14.20 -17.07
N LYS A 193 3.90 15.43 -16.57
CA LYS A 193 4.09 15.76 -15.15
C LYS A 193 2.74 15.97 -14.50
N VAL A 194 2.23 14.93 -13.86
CA VAL A 194 0.90 14.92 -13.26
C VAL A 194 1.04 14.90 -11.75
N ASN A 195 0.58 15.94 -11.06
CA ASN A 195 0.78 16.11 -9.62
C ASN A 195 -0.47 16.66 -8.93
N SER A 196 -0.60 16.38 -7.64
CA SER A 196 -1.63 16.96 -6.78
C SER A 196 -1.04 18.03 -5.88
N VAL A 197 -1.79 19.12 -5.66
CA VAL A 197 -1.38 20.22 -4.79
C VAL A 197 -2.49 20.54 -3.80
N CYS A 198 -2.15 20.59 -2.51
CA CYS A 198 -2.99 21.24 -1.52
C CYS A 198 -2.59 22.73 -1.42
N PRO A 199 -3.51 23.68 -1.68
CA PRO A 199 -3.22 25.11 -1.64
C PRO A 199 -3.13 25.67 -0.20
N GLY A 200 -3.39 24.84 0.81
CA GLY A 200 -3.50 25.25 2.20
C GLY A 200 -4.88 25.79 2.54
N TYR A 201 -5.01 26.42 3.71
CA TYR A 201 -6.25 27.08 4.13
C TYR A 201 -6.30 28.49 3.56
N VAL A 202 -7.12 28.71 2.53
CA VAL A 202 -7.14 29.95 1.73
C VAL A 202 -8.49 30.63 1.84
N LYS A 203 -8.49 31.96 2.01
CA LYS A 203 -9.68 32.80 2.09
C LYS A 203 -10.39 32.88 0.74
N THR A 204 -11.43 32.05 0.56
CA THR A 204 -12.20 31.97 -0.70
C THR A 204 -13.69 31.79 -0.43
N ALA A 205 -14.52 31.86 -1.46
CA ALA A 205 -15.94 31.54 -1.32
C ALA A 205 -16.19 30.12 -0.78
N LEU A 206 -15.27 29.17 -1.01
CA LEU A 206 -15.40 27.77 -0.57
C LEU A 206 -15.43 27.61 0.96
N ASN A 207 -14.81 28.52 1.70
CA ASN A 207 -14.85 28.55 3.18
C ASN A 207 -15.47 29.85 3.72
N ASN A 208 -16.39 30.45 2.95
CA ASN A 208 -17.07 31.69 3.28
C ASN A 208 -16.13 32.85 3.65
N PHE A 209 -15.00 32.96 2.95
CA PHE A 209 -13.97 33.98 3.16
C PHE A 209 -13.46 34.05 4.60
N ASN A 210 -13.24 32.88 5.21
CA ASN A 210 -12.73 32.79 6.57
C ASN A 210 -11.42 33.58 6.74
N GLU A 211 -11.38 34.42 7.79
CA GLU A 211 -10.28 35.35 8.06
C GLU A 211 -8.95 34.69 8.44
N TYR A 212 -8.99 33.45 8.94
CA TYR A 212 -7.78 32.67 9.27
C TYR A 212 -7.09 32.08 8.03
N GLY A 213 -7.70 32.20 6.84
CA GLY A 213 -7.11 31.73 5.59
C GLY A 213 -6.08 32.69 4.98
N HIS A 214 -5.07 32.12 4.31
CA HIS A 214 -4.13 32.89 3.49
C HIS A 214 -4.81 33.52 2.26
N SER A 215 -4.13 34.45 1.59
CA SER A 215 -4.65 35.05 0.37
C SER A 215 -4.66 34.05 -0.80
N PRO A 216 -5.55 34.24 -1.80
CA PRO A 216 -5.57 33.40 -3.01
C PRO A 216 -4.22 33.32 -3.74
N GLU A 217 -3.42 34.39 -3.70
CA GLU A 217 -2.11 34.45 -4.32
C GLU A 217 -1.14 33.45 -3.67
N VAL A 218 -1.13 33.38 -2.34
CA VAL A 218 -0.33 32.39 -1.58
C VAL A 218 -0.77 30.97 -1.93
N GLY A 219 -2.08 30.73 -2.02
CA GLY A 219 -2.61 29.42 -2.44
C GLY A 219 -2.26 29.03 -3.88
N ALA A 220 -2.06 30.02 -4.75
CA ALA A 220 -1.73 29.82 -6.16
C ALA A 220 -0.24 29.50 -6.39
N GLU A 221 0.67 29.97 -5.53
CA GLU A 221 2.13 29.81 -5.70
C GLU A 221 2.51 28.36 -6.02
N ARG A 222 1.98 27.42 -5.25
CA ARG A 222 2.33 26.01 -5.40
C ARG A 222 1.73 25.37 -6.65
N ILE A 223 0.51 25.77 -7.01
CA ILE A 223 -0.16 25.29 -8.21
C ILE A 223 0.59 25.76 -9.45
N VAL A 224 1.03 27.03 -9.45
CA VAL A 224 1.84 27.61 -10.53
C VAL A 224 3.20 26.92 -10.62
N GLU A 225 3.86 26.66 -9.49
CA GLU A 225 5.12 25.91 -9.47
C GLU A 225 4.97 24.53 -10.14
N MET A 226 3.88 23.81 -9.85
CA MET A 226 3.59 22.52 -10.49
C MET A 226 3.24 22.64 -11.97
N ALA A 227 2.46 23.66 -12.32
CA ALA A 227 2.07 23.97 -13.70
C ALA A 227 3.25 24.37 -14.58
N THR A 228 4.35 24.82 -13.98
CA THR A 228 5.56 25.34 -14.67
C THR A 228 6.81 24.51 -14.39
N LEU A 229 6.65 23.29 -13.87
CA LEU A 229 7.77 22.36 -13.62
C LEU A 229 8.63 22.19 -14.87
N LYS A 230 9.93 22.01 -14.67
CA LYS A 230 10.86 21.58 -15.72
C LYS A 230 10.63 20.11 -16.09
N GLU A 231 11.26 19.67 -17.19
CA GLU A 231 11.11 18.30 -17.71
C GLU A 231 11.67 17.21 -16.78
N ASP A 232 12.67 17.56 -15.97
CA ASP A 232 13.21 16.71 -14.89
C ASP A 232 12.36 16.77 -13.60
N GLY A 233 11.26 17.54 -13.62
CA GLY A 233 10.35 17.70 -12.50
C GLY A 233 9.64 16.40 -12.11
N PRO A 234 9.14 16.33 -10.86
CA PRO A 234 8.47 15.15 -10.35
C PRO A 234 7.11 14.91 -11.04
N THR A 235 6.66 13.66 -11.01
CA THR A 235 5.31 13.22 -11.42
C THR A 235 4.79 12.23 -10.38
N GLY A 236 3.47 12.12 -10.25
CA GLY A 236 2.83 11.25 -9.25
C GLY A 236 2.97 11.74 -7.80
N THR A 237 3.27 13.02 -7.58
CA THR A 237 3.47 13.53 -6.21
C THR A 237 2.20 14.12 -5.63
N LEU A 238 1.90 13.71 -4.40
CA LEU A 238 0.79 14.22 -3.59
C LEU A 238 1.22 15.34 -2.63
N PHE A 239 2.51 15.33 -2.26
CA PHE A 239 3.07 16.17 -1.23
C PHE A 239 4.38 16.75 -1.73
N LEU A 240 4.41 18.05 -2.05
CA LEU A 240 5.65 18.76 -2.35
C LEU A 240 5.79 19.92 -1.36
N GLN A 241 6.57 19.72 -0.30
CA GLN A 241 6.86 20.79 0.67
C GLN A 241 8.35 21.11 0.75
N ASN A 242 8.62 22.40 0.88
CA ASN A 242 9.97 22.90 1.09
C ASN A 242 10.20 23.00 2.59
N CYS A 243 11.36 22.57 3.05
CA CYS A 243 11.77 22.83 4.43
C CYS A 243 11.80 24.34 4.66
N PRO A 244 11.04 24.91 5.61
CA PRO A 244 11.06 26.35 5.86
C PRO A 244 12.42 26.86 6.36
N LEU A 245 13.31 25.96 6.77
CA LEU A 245 14.62 26.29 7.35
C LEU A 245 15.77 26.28 6.34
N CYS A 246 15.74 25.38 5.35
CA CYS A 246 16.82 25.26 4.36
C CYS A 246 16.32 25.19 2.91
N ASN A 247 15.01 25.37 2.70
CA ASN A 247 14.31 25.38 1.42
C ASN A 247 14.47 24.10 0.57
N LYS A 248 14.93 22.99 1.16
CA LYS A 248 15.03 21.71 0.46
C LYS A 248 13.64 21.16 0.18
N VAL A 249 13.39 20.80 -1.08
CA VAL A 249 12.11 20.28 -1.59
C VAL A 249 11.95 18.80 -1.24
N TYR A 250 10.75 18.41 -0.81
CA TYR A 250 10.41 17.03 -0.49
C TYR A 250 9.13 16.62 -1.19
N THR A 251 9.22 15.54 -1.96
CA THR A 251 8.11 14.88 -2.67
C THR A 251 7.34 13.88 -1.81
N GLN A 252 7.81 13.64 -0.58
CA GLN A 252 7.31 12.62 0.33
C GLN A 252 7.19 13.21 1.73
N GLU A 253 6.01 13.09 2.34
CA GLU A 253 5.70 13.71 3.64
C GLU A 253 6.58 13.16 4.77
N HIS A 254 6.83 11.86 4.80
CA HIS A 254 7.71 11.25 5.82
C HIS A 254 9.15 11.79 5.71
N SER A 255 9.65 12.01 4.50
CA SER A 255 10.98 12.56 4.25
C SER A 255 11.05 14.04 4.64
N TYR A 256 10.00 14.80 4.34
CA TYR A 256 9.83 16.18 4.80
C TYR A 256 9.81 16.29 6.33
N LYS A 257 9.02 15.47 7.03
CA LYS A 257 8.93 15.46 8.50
C LYS A 257 10.25 15.08 9.16
N ARG A 258 10.92 14.04 8.64
CA ARG A 258 12.23 13.59 9.14
C ARG A 258 13.28 14.69 8.95
N HIS A 259 13.28 15.30 7.77
CA HIS A 259 14.19 16.39 7.48
C HIS A 259 13.89 17.65 8.27
N THR A 260 12.64 18.10 8.40
CA THR A 260 12.30 19.31 9.17
C THR A 260 12.70 19.15 10.63
N LYS A 261 12.45 18.00 11.25
CA LYS A 261 12.97 17.69 12.60
C LYS A 261 14.50 17.70 12.65
N TYR A 262 15.17 17.07 11.68
CA TYR A 262 16.63 17.07 11.59
C TYR A 262 17.19 18.48 11.38
N CYS A 263 16.60 19.27 10.49
CA CYS A 263 17.02 20.61 10.14
C CYS A 263 16.79 21.57 11.31
N GLN A 264 15.65 21.44 12.02
CA GLN A 264 15.39 22.15 13.28
C GLN A 264 16.44 21.79 14.32
N ARG A 265 16.76 20.50 14.52
CA ARG A 265 17.81 20.06 15.45
C ARG A 265 19.19 20.53 15.02
N ALA A 266 19.52 20.48 13.73
CA ALA A 266 20.80 20.93 13.18
C ALA A 266 20.98 22.44 13.29
N GLN A 267 19.91 23.23 13.17
CA GLN A 267 19.93 24.66 13.47
C GLN A 267 19.96 24.93 14.98
N ALA A 268 19.32 24.10 15.80
CA ALA A 268 19.39 24.20 17.27
C ALA A 268 20.79 23.85 17.81
N THR A 269 21.48 22.85 17.25
CA THR A 269 22.86 22.49 17.62
C THR A 269 23.90 23.51 17.13
N ARG A 270 23.55 24.38 16.17
CA ARG A 270 24.38 25.54 15.80
C ARG A 270 24.44 26.62 16.89
N LYS A 271 23.55 26.61 17.90
CA LYS A 271 23.76 27.36 19.15
C LYS A 271 24.68 26.56 20.07
N GLY A 272 25.98 26.61 19.78
CA GLY A 272 27.00 25.80 20.45
C GLY A 272 27.04 25.97 21.98
N ARG A 273 27.37 24.87 22.68
CA ARG A 273 27.66 24.84 24.13
C ARG A 273 28.75 25.88 24.46
N PRO A 274 28.59 26.71 25.51
CA PRO A 274 29.59 27.73 25.85
C PRO A 274 30.95 27.08 26.11
N ARG A 275 32.00 27.61 25.47
CA ARG A 275 33.38 27.14 25.63
C ARG A 275 34.06 27.87 26.79
N SER A 276 34.90 27.15 27.53
CA SER A 276 35.67 27.74 28.64
C SER A 276 36.64 28.79 28.12
N CYS A 277 36.94 29.82 28.92
CA CYS A 277 37.98 30.78 28.56
C CYS A 277 39.34 30.09 28.37
N VAL A 278 40.24 30.70 27.59
CA VAL A 278 41.54 30.13 27.24
C VAL A 278 42.32 29.72 28.50
N ALA A 279 42.37 30.61 29.51
CA ALA A 279 43.07 30.35 30.77
C ALA A 279 42.49 29.17 31.59
N CYS A 280 41.18 28.91 31.52
CA CYS A 280 40.56 27.76 32.17
C CYS A 280 40.72 26.49 31.34
N SER A 281 40.65 26.59 30.02
CA SER A 281 40.88 25.48 29.10
C SER A 281 42.32 24.95 29.21
N THR A 282 43.33 25.83 29.14
CA THR A 282 44.75 25.46 29.25
C THR A 282 45.06 24.83 30.61
N ALA A 283 44.46 25.34 31.68
CA ALA A 283 44.65 24.78 33.02
C ALA A 283 43.76 23.56 33.32
N LYS A 284 42.98 23.08 32.36
CA LYS A 284 41.97 22.00 32.52
C LYS A 284 41.08 22.20 33.75
N ALA A 285 40.71 23.45 34.03
CA ALA A 285 39.94 23.85 35.20
C ALA A 285 38.52 24.29 34.82
N LYS A 286 37.56 24.10 35.72
CA LYS A 286 36.15 24.45 35.50
C LYS A 286 35.99 25.97 35.33
N CYS A 287 35.42 26.39 34.20
CA CYS A 287 35.10 27.79 33.90
C CYS A 287 33.62 28.07 34.18
N THR A 288 33.32 29.24 34.75
CA THR A 288 31.93 29.66 35.00
C THR A 288 31.30 30.43 33.84
N PHE A 289 32.01 30.58 32.72
CA PHE A 289 31.53 31.22 31.48
C PHE A 289 31.14 32.72 31.59
N ALA A 290 31.31 33.34 32.75
CA ALA A 290 31.18 34.79 32.95
C ALA A 290 32.40 35.56 32.37
N GLN A 291 32.26 36.87 32.16
CA GLN A 291 33.34 37.76 31.71
C GLN A 291 33.61 38.87 32.76
N PRO A 292 34.71 38.79 33.54
CA PRO A 292 35.64 37.66 33.66
C PRO A 292 35.02 36.46 34.40
N CYS A 293 35.56 35.25 34.22
CA CYS A 293 35.06 34.08 34.95
C CYS A 293 35.61 34.06 36.38
N SER A 294 34.85 33.50 37.32
CA SER A 294 35.14 33.56 38.76
C SER A 294 36.54 33.03 39.15
N ARG A 295 37.03 32.01 38.46
CA ARG A 295 38.39 31.48 38.68
C ARG A 295 39.45 32.48 38.23
N CYS A 296 39.28 33.07 37.05
CA CYS A 296 40.23 34.04 36.50
C CYS A 296 40.25 35.31 37.34
N GLU A 297 39.08 35.77 37.80
CA GLU A 297 38.95 36.90 38.70
C GLU A 297 39.65 36.65 40.04
N LYS A 298 39.36 35.52 40.71
CA LYS A 298 40.02 35.16 41.99
C LYS A 298 41.53 34.97 41.89
N LYS A 299 42.04 34.58 40.72
CA LYS A 299 43.48 34.35 40.51
C LYS A 299 44.20 35.53 39.83
N GLY A 300 43.50 36.62 39.52
CA GLY A 300 44.08 37.74 38.78
C GLY A 300 44.60 37.36 37.38
N ILE A 301 44.00 36.36 36.73
CA ILE A 301 44.43 35.87 35.40
C ILE A 301 43.57 36.51 34.32
N ASP A 302 44.18 36.94 33.21
CA ASP A 302 43.48 37.50 32.05
C ASP A 302 42.50 36.48 31.43
N CYS A 303 41.21 36.84 31.39
CA CYS A 303 40.11 35.95 31.03
C CYS A 303 39.63 36.18 29.60
N ARG A 304 40.31 35.57 28.62
CA ARG A 304 39.94 35.69 27.20
C ARG A 304 39.10 34.50 26.69
N TYR A 305 38.06 34.80 25.94
CA TYR A 305 37.31 33.81 25.15
C TYR A 305 37.64 34.00 23.67
N HIS A 306 37.82 32.92 22.91
CA HIS A 306 37.95 33.04 21.45
C HIS A 306 36.62 33.60 20.88
N ARG A 307 36.65 34.76 20.22
CA ARG A 307 35.48 35.28 19.49
C ARG A 307 35.11 34.28 18.39
N LEU A 308 33.84 33.90 18.33
CA LEU A 308 33.26 33.33 17.12
C LEU A 308 33.23 34.43 16.06
N ALA A 309 33.66 34.13 14.83
CA ALA A 309 33.44 34.98 13.68
C ALA A 309 31.93 35.30 13.57
N ARG A 310 31.62 36.57 13.28
CA ARG A 310 30.24 37.07 13.17
C ARG A 310 29.48 36.32 12.06
N ASN A 311 28.21 36.01 12.32
CA ASN A 311 27.19 35.85 11.30
C ASN A 311 26.90 37.22 10.70
N GLU A 312 27.13 37.41 9.40
CA GLU A 312 26.32 38.32 8.59
C GLU A 312 25.50 37.49 7.59
N PRO A 313 24.25 37.90 7.30
CA PRO A 313 23.45 37.23 6.29
C PRO A 313 24.04 37.52 4.92
N VAL A 314 24.39 36.48 4.16
CA VAL A 314 24.74 36.65 2.75
C VAL A 314 23.46 37.03 2.00
N SER A 315 23.34 38.31 1.70
CA SER A 315 22.42 38.84 0.70
C SER A 315 22.78 38.28 -0.67
N ALA A 316 21.76 38.05 -1.48
CA ALA A 316 21.89 37.58 -2.85
C ALA A 316 22.67 38.58 -3.71
N VAL A 317 23.88 38.22 -4.18
CA VAL A 317 24.51 38.75 -5.39
C VAL A 317 25.45 37.69 -6.01
N ASP A 318 25.12 37.32 -7.25
CA ASP A 318 25.99 36.97 -8.38
C ASP A 318 27.22 36.06 -8.19
N ARG A 319 27.16 34.86 -8.78
CA ARG A 319 28.34 34.15 -9.30
C ARG A 319 28.03 33.58 -10.68
N SER A 320 27.81 34.47 -11.63
CA SER A 320 28.42 34.30 -12.94
C SER A 320 29.93 34.54 -12.82
N GLN A 321 30.72 33.77 -13.58
CA GLN A 321 32.20 33.80 -13.69
C GLN A 321 33.00 33.10 -12.57
N GLN A 322 33.38 31.86 -12.83
CA GLN A 322 34.80 31.47 -12.94
C GLN A 322 34.91 30.11 -13.63
N HIS A 323 35.24 30.18 -14.92
CA HIS A 323 35.87 29.09 -15.67
C HIS A 323 37.34 28.96 -15.26
N LEU A 324 37.91 27.80 -15.64
CA LEU A 324 39.31 27.35 -15.59
C LEU A 324 39.67 26.57 -14.32
N ALA A 325 40.43 25.48 -14.34
CA ALA A 325 40.80 24.44 -15.31
C ALA A 325 41.73 23.54 -14.49
N TRP A 326 41.51 22.23 -14.43
CA TRP A 326 42.64 21.29 -14.35
C TRP A 326 42.26 19.84 -14.69
N SER A 327 43.14 19.30 -15.52
CA SER A 327 43.16 18.03 -16.23
C SER A 327 43.96 16.98 -15.47
N GLY A 328 43.66 15.70 -15.72
CA GLY A 328 44.70 14.67 -15.89
C GLY A 328 44.71 13.49 -14.92
N ASN A 329 44.30 12.34 -15.49
CA ASN A 329 44.90 10.99 -15.37
C ASN A 329 44.80 10.18 -14.06
N GLY A 330 44.42 8.91 -14.21
CA GLY A 330 44.75 7.85 -13.24
C GLY A 330 43.83 6.62 -13.21
N ASP A 331 43.84 5.84 -14.29
CA ASP A 331 43.67 4.38 -14.44
C ASP A 331 42.74 3.51 -13.55
N TYR A 332 41.91 2.76 -14.28
CA TYR A 332 41.32 1.47 -13.92
C TYR A 332 42.36 0.34 -14.03
N SER A 333 42.75 -0.28 -12.91
CA SER A 333 43.10 -1.72 -12.85
C SER A 333 43.36 -2.16 -11.42
N THR A 334 42.51 -3.04 -10.87
CA THR A 334 42.87 -4.30 -10.16
C THR A 334 41.64 -4.79 -9.40
N ALA A 335 40.93 -5.72 -10.02
CA ALA A 335 40.08 -6.68 -9.35
C ALA A 335 40.94 -7.85 -8.84
N MET A 336 40.37 -8.64 -7.93
CA MET A 336 40.78 -10.01 -7.58
C MET A 336 42.14 -10.15 -6.90
N ASP A 337 42.12 -10.22 -5.56
CA ASP A 337 42.91 -11.19 -4.81
C ASP A 337 42.44 -11.20 -3.35
N VAL A 338 42.66 -12.33 -2.68
CA VAL A 338 42.31 -12.65 -1.27
C VAL A 338 40.97 -13.36 -1.05
N LEU A 339 40.83 -14.54 -1.68
CA LEU A 339 40.07 -15.68 -1.14
C LEU A 339 40.79 -16.98 -1.53
N ALA A 340 41.70 -17.49 -0.69
CA ALA A 340 42.16 -18.89 -0.68
C ALA A 340 43.03 -19.19 0.56
N ALA A 341 42.98 -20.47 1.00
CA ALA A 341 43.58 -21.12 2.18
C ALA A 341 42.68 -21.05 3.43
N SER A 342 42.16 -22.15 4.02
CA SER A 342 42.66 -23.54 4.18
C SER A 342 41.48 -24.42 4.68
N SER A 343 41.04 -25.48 3.97
CA SER A 343 41.35 -26.92 4.14
C SER A 343 40.84 -27.62 5.45
N GLU A 344 39.64 -28.23 5.38
CA GLU A 344 39.18 -29.64 5.65
C GLU A 344 39.83 -30.57 6.74
N PRO A 345 39.29 -31.80 7.04
CA PRO A 345 37.92 -32.23 7.40
C PRO A 345 37.89 -33.31 8.54
N GLY A 346 36.71 -33.68 9.05
CA GLY A 346 36.51 -34.80 9.99
C GLY A 346 35.13 -35.47 9.85
N GLN A 347 35.14 -36.61 9.15
CA GLN A 347 34.09 -37.64 8.88
C GLN A 347 33.71 -38.44 10.17
N LEU A 348 32.54 -39.07 10.42
CA LEU A 348 31.50 -39.86 9.69
C LEU A 348 30.31 -40.12 10.70
N PRO A 349 29.27 -40.96 10.44
CA PRO A 349 28.36 -41.13 9.29
C PRO A 349 26.85 -41.17 9.71
N VAL A 350 25.89 -41.07 8.78
CA VAL A 350 24.78 -42.05 8.55
C VAL A 350 24.14 -41.74 7.19
N ASP A 351 23.91 -42.79 6.41
CA ASP A 351 23.54 -42.88 4.99
C ASP A 351 22.34 -42.05 4.50
N LEU A 352 22.56 -41.36 3.38
CA LEU A 352 21.55 -40.94 2.41
C LEU A 352 21.87 -41.65 1.09
N ASP A 353 20.96 -42.51 0.64
CA ASP A 353 20.84 -42.87 -0.77
C ASP A 353 19.38 -43.19 -1.04
N ILE A 354 18.75 -42.40 -1.93
CA ILE A 354 17.78 -42.82 -2.95
C ILE A 354 17.35 -41.55 -3.73
N PHE A 355 17.75 -41.54 -5.01
CA PHE A 355 17.43 -40.61 -6.12
C PHE A 355 18.20 -39.28 -6.27
N THR A 356 19.46 -39.41 -6.71
CA THR A 356 20.02 -38.56 -7.77
C THR A 356 19.42 -38.91 -9.15
N LEU A 357 18.92 -37.92 -9.88
CA LEU A 357 18.99 -37.92 -11.36
C LEU A 357 19.44 -36.53 -11.85
N ASN A 358 20.56 -36.55 -12.57
CA ASN A 358 21.30 -35.43 -13.13
C ASN A 358 20.55 -34.71 -14.25
N TYR A 359 20.60 -33.38 -14.23
CA TYR A 359 20.23 -32.51 -15.35
C TYR A 359 21.50 -32.18 -16.13
N ASN A 360 21.62 -32.64 -17.38
CA ASN A 360 22.65 -32.15 -18.30
C ASN A 360 22.08 -31.94 -19.71
N SER A 361 22.40 -30.75 -20.23
CA SER A 361 22.39 -30.29 -21.62
C SER A 361 21.08 -30.28 -22.42
N GLY A 362 20.51 -29.06 -22.51
CA GLY A 362 20.02 -28.38 -23.72
C GLY A 362 19.33 -29.16 -24.84
N ASN A 363 18.01 -28.98 -24.96
CA ASN A 363 17.37 -28.36 -26.12
C ASN A 363 15.87 -28.20 -25.86
N ILE A 364 15.30 -27.16 -26.46
CA ILE A 364 13.92 -26.73 -26.40
C ILE A 364 13.00 -27.80 -27.00
N GLU A 365 12.05 -28.30 -26.23
CA GLU A 365 10.68 -28.67 -26.64
C GLU A 365 9.87 -29.09 -25.40
N ALA A 366 8.80 -28.35 -25.09
CA ALA A 366 7.85 -28.73 -24.06
C ALA A 366 6.98 -29.90 -24.55
N PRO A 367 6.61 -30.85 -23.67
CA PRO A 367 5.28 -31.43 -23.85
C PRO A 367 4.51 -31.80 -22.57
N ILE A 368 3.21 -31.66 -22.76
CA ILE A 368 2.06 -32.22 -22.05
C ILE A 368 2.23 -33.74 -21.91
N SER A 369 2.75 -34.24 -20.79
CA SER A 369 2.76 -35.69 -20.52
C SER A 369 2.65 -36.12 -19.04
N LEU A 370 2.37 -35.21 -18.10
CA LEU A 370 2.15 -35.59 -16.68
C LEU A 370 0.68 -35.87 -16.32
N ILE A 371 -0.27 -35.61 -17.24
CA ILE A 371 -1.72 -35.72 -16.97
C ILE A 371 -2.27 -37.14 -17.24
N THR A 372 -1.47 -38.04 -17.82
CA THR A 372 -1.97 -39.35 -18.28
C THR A 372 -1.67 -40.52 -17.35
N GLU A 373 -0.89 -40.34 -16.28
CA GLU A 373 -0.59 -41.44 -15.32
C GLU A 373 -1.51 -41.49 -14.09
N LEU A 374 -2.38 -40.50 -13.87
CA LEU A 374 -3.34 -40.48 -12.74
C LEU A 374 -4.76 -40.96 -13.09
N SER A 375 -5.04 -41.27 -14.36
CA SER A 375 -6.35 -41.74 -14.84
C SER A 375 -6.52 -43.28 -14.84
N GLY A 376 -5.55 -44.02 -14.27
CA GLY A 376 -5.51 -45.49 -14.32
C GLY A 376 -6.18 -46.26 -13.17
N LEU A 377 -6.87 -45.63 -12.22
CA LEU A 377 -7.39 -46.30 -11.02
C LEU A 377 -8.92 -46.22 -10.83
N THR A 378 -9.68 -46.13 -11.91
CA THR A 378 -11.15 -46.25 -11.87
C THR A 378 -11.65 -47.39 -12.76
N SER A 379 -11.67 -48.61 -12.22
CA SER A 379 -12.47 -49.70 -12.78
C SER A 379 -12.81 -50.73 -11.69
N ASP A 380 -13.97 -50.58 -11.05
CA ASP A 380 -14.98 -51.65 -11.09
C ASP A 380 -16.32 -51.19 -10.46
N LEU A 381 -17.40 -51.39 -11.20
CA LEU A 381 -18.79 -51.10 -10.83
C LEU A 381 -19.57 -52.41 -10.83
N SER A 382 -20.29 -52.71 -9.74
CA SER A 382 -21.50 -53.55 -9.81
C SER A 382 -22.43 -53.33 -8.60
N GLN A 383 -23.62 -52.76 -8.84
CA GLN A 383 -24.86 -52.90 -8.04
C GLN A 383 -25.73 -54.04 -8.64
N PRO A 384 -26.98 -54.41 -8.21
CA PRO A 384 -27.92 -53.85 -7.19
C PRO A 384 -28.77 -54.88 -6.37
N GLN A 385 -29.66 -54.41 -5.45
CA GLN A 385 -31.11 -54.74 -5.29
C GLN A 385 -31.68 -54.46 -3.87
N VAL A 386 -32.97 -54.05 -3.77
CA VAL A 386 -33.72 -53.54 -2.57
C VAL A 386 -35.05 -54.34 -2.41
N PRO A 387 -35.62 -54.58 -1.19
CA PRO A 387 -36.87 -53.87 -0.78
C PRO A 387 -37.11 -53.59 0.74
N PHE A 388 -38.06 -52.67 1.01
CA PHE A 388 -38.68 -52.07 2.23
C PHE A 388 -39.07 -53.02 3.41
N ARG A 389 -39.33 -52.63 4.70
CA ARG A 389 -40.17 -51.53 5.28
C ARG A 389 -40.04 -51.36 6.84
N ASP A 390 -40.33 -50.13 7.31
CA ASP A 390 -40.63 -49.52 8.65
C ASP A 390 -40.74 -50.32 9.97
N SER A 391 -40.15 -49.79 11.06
CA SER A 391 -40.89 -48.99 12.10
C SER A 391 -40.02 -48.49 13.29
N SER A 392 -40.26 -47.22 13.68
CA SER A 392 -39.95 -46.53 14.96
C SER A 392 -38.50 -46.19 15.36
N GLN A 393 -37.98 -45.14 14.72
CA GLN A 393 -37.23 -43.98 15.26
C GLN A 393 -36.47 -44.08 16.61
N SER A 394 -35.13 -44.14 16.52
CA SER A 394 -34.26 -43.02 16.90
C SER A 394 -33.03 -43.10 15.99
N LEU A 395 -32.74 -42.02 15.25
CA LEU A 395 -31.80 -42.02 14.12
C LEU A 395 -30.37 -42.27 14.60
N SER A 396 -29.90 -43.49 14.38
CA SER A 396 -28.52 -43.92 14.54
C SER A 396 -27.61 -43.21 13.54
N LEU A 397 -26.43 -42.81 14.02
CA LEU A 397 -25.23 -42.49 13.26
C LEU A 397 -25.10 -43.42 12.04
N SER A 398 -25.16 -42.84 10.84
CA SER A 398 -25.01 -43.57 9.58
C SER A 398 -24.33 -42.66 8.57
N ALA A 399 -23.01 -42.86 8.44
CA ALA A 399 -22.27 -42.97 7.19
C ALA A 399 -22.79 -42.10 6.03
N LYS A 400 -22.13 -40.95 5.83
CA LYS A 400 -21.74 -40.41 4.51
C LYS A 400 -20.92 -39.15 4.67
N GLY A 401 -19.62 -39.37 4.77
CA GLY A 401 -18.68 -38.55 4.06
C GLY A 401 -18.94 -38.63 2.56
N ASP A 402 -19.41 -37.52 1.99
CA ASP A 402 -19.31 -37.24 0.57
C ASP A 402 -19.62 -35.76 0.36
N LEU A 403 -18.80 -35.05 -0.42
CA LEU A 403 -18.94 -33.63 -0.79
C LEU A 403 -20.30 -33.32 -1.46
N THR A 404 -21.19 -34.31 -1.65
CA THR A 404 -22.32 -34.39 -2.60
C THR A 404 -23.73 -34.22 -2.02
N ARG A 405 -23.90 -33.77 -0.77
CA ARG A 405 -25.25 -33.69 -0.17
C ARG A 405 -25.57 -32.36 0.57
N LEU A 406 -26.17 -31.43 -0.17
CA LEU A 406 -26.95 -30.24 0.28
C LEU A 406 -28.20 -30.67 1.13
N PRO A 407 -29.02 -29.84 1.86
CA PRO A 407 -29.11 -28.36 2.00
C PRO A 407 -29.48 -27.77 3.41
N TYR A 408 -29.31 -26.44 3.53
CA TYR A 408 -30.02 -25.39 4.32
C TYR A 408 -30.02 -25.34 5.88
N GLN A 409 -29.62 -24.14 6.33
CA GLN A 409 -29.80 -23.49 7.64
C GLN A 409 -28.88 -23.91 8.81
N SER A 410 -27.69 -23.32 8.86
CA SER A 410 -27.07 -23.03 10.16
C SER A 410 -26.19 -21.76 10.11
N PRO A 411 -26.28 -20.86 11.12
CA PRO A 411 -25.50 -19.63 11.24
C PRO A 411 -23.98 -19.83 11.39
N THR A 412 -23.48 -21.08 11.39
CA THR A 412 -22.06 -21.44 11.49
C THR A 412 -21.22 -21.11 10.25
N LEU A 413 -21.79 -21.17 9.04
CA LEU A 413 -21.06 -20.79 7.82
C LEU A 413 -20.79 -19.28 7.73
N HIS A 414 -21.70 -18.48 8.28
CA HIS A 414 -21.55 -17.03 8.36
C HIS A 414 -20.50 -16.61 9.42
N HIS A 415 -20.28 -17.46 10.43
CA HIS A 415 -19.24 -17.27 11.44
C HIS A 415 -17.86 -17.68 10.92
N ALA A 416 -17.76 -18.81 10.21
CA ALA A 416 -16.53 -19.23 9.52
C ALA A 416 -16.11 -18.21 8.44
N ALA A 417 -17.07 -17.73 7.63
CA ALA A 417 -16.84 -16.64 6.67
C ALA A 417 -16.39 -15.34 7.36
N LYS A 418 -16.97 -14.98 8.51
CA LYS A 418 -16.55 -13.80 9.31
C LYS A 418 -15.15 -13.94 9.89
N ILE A 419 -14.76 -15.13 10.35
CA ILE A 419 -13.43 -15.38 10.95
C ILE A 419 -12.36 -15.33 9.85
N ILE A 420 -12.62 -15.94 8.70
CA ILE A 420 -11.70 -15.93 7.55
C ILE A 420 -11.60 -14.52 6.95
N LEU A 421 -12.71 -13.79 6.80
CA LEU A 421 -12.71 -12.38 6.43
C LEU A 421 -11.96 -11.52 7.47
N GLN A 422 -12.10 -11.80 8.78
CA GLN A 422 -11.39 -11.07 9.83
C GLN A 422 -9.88 -11.38 9.90
N SER A 423 -9.47 -12.58 9.53
CA SER A 423 -8.04 -12.93 9.34
C SER A 423 -7.44 -12.25 8.11
N LEU A 424 -8.26 -11.98 7.08
CA LEU A 424 -7.86 -11.17 5.93
C LEU A 424 -7.86 -9.66 6.24
N TYR A 425 -8.59 -9.20 7.26
CA TYR A 425 -8.58 -7.82 7.76
C TYR A 425 -7.33 -7.45 8.58
N ALA A 426 -6.46 -8.42 8.89
CA ALA A 426 -5.21 -8.18 9.62
C ALA A 426 -4.01 -7.85 8.70
N PHE A 427 -4.21 -7.75 7.38
CA PHE A 427 -3.15 -7.34 6.47
C PHE A 427 -3.02 -5.81 6.41
N PRO A 428 -1.87 -5.28 6.85
CA PRO A 428 -1.23 -4.26 6.05
C PRO A 428 0.20 -4.68 5.72
N GLN A 429 0.59 -4.32 4.50
CA GLN A 429 1.94 -4.28 3.93
C GLN A 429 2.29 -5.44 2.99
N MET A 430 2.58 -5.04 1.74
CA MET A 430 2.89 -5.83 0.55
C MET A 430 1.70 -6.50 -0.16
N MET A 431 0.85 -5.68 -0.78
CA MET A 431 -0.07 -6.16 -1.80
C MET A 431 0.64 -6.33 -3.15
N LEU A 432 0.91 -7.58 -3.54
CA LEU A 432 1.07 -7.94 -4.95
C LEU A 432 -0.31 -8.03 -5.62
N GLN A 433 -0.32 -7.97 -6.96
CA GLN A 433 -1.52 -7.98 -7.80
C GLN A 433 -2.50 -9.12 -7.47
N THR A 434 -1.99 -10.31 -7.13
CA THR A 434 -2.79 -11.51 -6.79
C THR A 434 -3.71 -11.30 -5.58
N LEU A 435 -3.24 -10.68 -4.49
CA LEU A 435 -4.10 -10.40 -3.33
C LEU A 435 -5.08 -9.25 -3.62
N ALA A 436 -4.70 -8.26 -4.43
CA ALA A 436 -5.60 -7.18 -4.82
C ALA A 436 -6.79 -7.67 -5.67
N SER A 437 -6.52 -8.60 -6.60
CA SER A 437 -7.55 -9.31 -7.37
C SER A 437 -8.46 -10.13 -6.46
N CYS A 438 -7.88 -10.93 -5.55
CA CYS A 438 -8.66 -11.72 -4.60
C CYS A 438 -9.54 -10.87 -3.68
N MET A 439 -9.05 -9.74 -3.16
CA MET A 439 -9.87 -8.84 -2.35
C MET A 439 -11.05 -8.26 -3.13
N SER A 440 -10.84 -7.92 -4.40
CA SER A 440 -11.91 -7.41 -5.27
C SER A 440 -12.96 -8.50 -5.56
N ILE A 441 -12.51 -9.74 -5.79
CA ILE A 441 -13.38 -10.92 -5.95
C ILE A 441 -14.13 -11.24 -4.66
N ALA A 442 -13.49 -11.11 -3.49
CA ALA A 442 -14.13 -11.29 -2.19
C ALA A 442 -15.22 -10.23 -1.92
N GLN A 443 -14.97 -8.97 -2.28
CA GLN A 443 -15.99 -7.92 -2.21
C GLN A 443 -17.16 -8.21 -3.15
N LEU A 444 -16.88 -8.66 -4.38
CA LEU A 444 -17.90 -9.12 -5.32
C LEU A 444 -18.70 -10.30 -4.77
N PHE A 445 -18.04 -11.25 -4.10
CA PHE A 445 -18.68 -12.38 -3.44
C PHE A 445 -19.64 -11.91 -2.34
N VAL A 446 -19.25 -10.96 -1.50
CA VAL A 446 -20.11 -10.41 -0.43
C VAL A 446 -21.32 -9.66 -1.01
N ALA A 447 -21.13 -8.91 -2.10
CA ALA A 447 -22.18 -8.11 -2.73
C ALA A 447 -23.00 -8.86 -3.80
N ARG A 448 -22.76 -10.16 -3.99
CA ARG A 448 -23.33 -10.92 -5.12
C ARG A 448 -24.86 -11.02 -5.07
N THR A 449 -25.44 -10.99 -6.25
CA THR A 449 -26.86 -11.24 -6.56
C THR A 449 -26.99 -12.50 -7.42
N PRO A 450 -28.18 -13.09 -7.58
CA PRO A 450 -28.39 -14.25 -8.47
C PRO A 450 -27.87 -14.03 -9.90
N GLU A 451 -27.97 -12.80 -10.42
CA GLU A 451 -27.55 -12.43 -11.77
C GLU A 451 -26.03 -12.31 -11.90
N THR A 452 -25.36 -11.81 -10.86
CA THR A 452 -23.90 -11.60 -10.83
C THR A 452 -23.13 -12.84 -10.39
N ARG A 453 -23.81 -13.82 -9.80
CA ARG A 453 -23.24 -15.10 -9.36
C ARG A 453 -22.44 -15.84 -10.44
N ARG A 454 -22.97 -15.92 -11.66
CA ARG A 454 -22.28 -16.58 -12.79
C ARG A 454 -21.01 -15.82 -13.20
N PHE A 455 -21.03 -14.49 -13.14
CA PHE A 455 -19.88 -13.66 -13.47
C PHE A 455 -18.77 -13.81 -12.43
N LEU A 456 -19.13 -13.84 -11.14
CA LEU A 456 -18.20 -14.11 -10.03
C LEU A 456 -17.46 -15.42 -10.22
N TRP A 457 -18.19 -16.51 -10.47
CA TRP A 457 -17.58 -17.83 -10.63
C TRP A 457 -16.69 -17.94 -11.88
N ARG A 458 -17.08 -17.32 -12.99
CA ARG A 458 -16.21 -17.19 -14.16
C ARG A 458 -14.93 -16.42 -13.86
N THR A 459 -15.01 -15.37 -13.04
CA THR A 459 -13.84 -14.57 -12.67
C THR A 459 -12.86 -15.40 -11.84
N ILE A 460 -13.37 -16.18 -10.90
CA ILE A 460 -12.58 -17.12 -10.09
C ILE A 460 -11.94 -18.19 -11.00
N ASP A 461 -12.70 -18.79 -11.93
CA ASP A 461 -12.17 -19.80 -12.86
C ASP A 461 -11.01 -19.23 -13.72
N HIS A 462 -11.11 -17.98 -14.19
CA HIS A 462 -10.04 -17.34 -14.97
C HIS A 462 -8.79 -17.09 -14.12
N GLU A 463 -8.95 -16.72 -12.85
CA GLU A 463 -7.80 -16.51 -11.97
C GLU A 463 -7.14 -17.83 -11.58
N GLU A 464 -7.93 -18.87 -11.34
CA GLU A 464 -7.42 -20.23 -11.11
C GLU A 464 -6.62 -20.73 -12.33
N GLN A 465 -7.14 -20.51 -13.54
CA GLN A 465 -6.43 -20.85 -14.77
C GLN A 465 -5.12 -20.07 -14.90
N ARG A 466 -5.11 -18.76 -14.58
CA ARG A 466 -3.88 -17.96 -14.55
C ARG A 466 -2.84 -18.58 -13.63
N PHE A 467 -3.24 -19.02 -12.44
CA PHE A 467 -2.30 -19.69 -11.52
C PHE A 467 -1.71 -20.95 -12.15
N ARG A 468 -2.52 -21.80 -12.78
CA ARG A 468 -2.04 -23.02 -13.44
C ARG A 468 -1.14 -22.76 -14.65
N ASP A 469 -1.36 -21.66 -15.36
CA ASP A 469 -0.56 -21.32 -16.55
C ASP A 469 0.79 -20.67 -16.16
N GLU A 470 0.80 -19.87 -15.09
CA GLU A 470 1.94 -19.02 -14.75
C GLU A 470 2.76 -19.53 -13.55
N PHE A 471 2.33 -20.55 -12.80
CA PHE A 471 2.96 -20.97 -11.53
C PHE A 471 4.46 -21.28 -11.62
N ILE A 472 4.95 -21.71 -12.78
CA ILE A 472 6.38 -22.00 -12.99
C ILE A 472 7.21 -20.72 -12.86
N THR A 473 6.66 -19.60 -13.33
CA THR A 473 7.31 -18.28 -13.38
C THR A 473 7.24 -17.53 -12.05
N PHE A 474 6.33 -17.93 -11.17
CA PHE A 474 6.12 -17.26 -9.90
C PHE A 474 7.29 -17.47 -8.94
N SER A 475 7.61 -16.41 -8.21
CA SER A 475 8.46 -16.47 -7.02
C SER A 475 7.78 -17.25 -5.89
N ALA A 476 8.55 -17.67 -4.88
CA ALA A 476 8.00 -18.36 -3.70
C ALA A 476 6.89 -17.52 -3.02
N ARG A 477 7.05 -16.19 -2.94
CA ARG A 477 6.05 -15.28 -2.37
C ARG A 477 4.76 -15.28 -3.19
N GLU A 478 4.85 -15.25 -4.52
CA GLU A 478 3.69 -15.27 -5.41
C GLU A 478 2.94 -16.61 -5.37
N ILE A 479 3.66 -17.73 -5.32
CA ILE A 479 3.04 -19.06 -5.15
C ILE A 479 2.32 -19.16 -3.81
N GLN A 480 2.93 -18.70 -2.72
CA GLN A 480 2.28 -18.70 -1.41
C GLN A 480 0.98 -17.87 -1.44
N MET A 481 0.99 -16.71 -2.09
CA MET A 481 -0.22 -15.91 -2.26
C MET A 481 -1.26 -16.63 -3.12
N ALA A 482 -0.86 -17.27 -4.21
CA ALA A 482 -1.78 -18.04 -5.05
C ALA A 482 -2.44 -19.17 -4.24
N VAL A 483 -1.70 -19.91 -3.42
CA VAL A 483 -2.26 -20.93 -2.51
C VAL A 483 -3.26 -20.33 -1.54
N GLN A 484 -2.92 -19.20 -0.90
CA GLN A 484 -3.84 -18.49 0.01
C GLN A 484 -5.13 -18.07 -0.70
N VAL A 485 -5.03 -17.55 -1.92
CA VAL A 485 -6.18 -17.14 -2.74
C VAL A 485 -7.05 -18.33 -3.13
N THR A 486 -6.45 -19.45 -3.56
CA THR A 486 -7.22 -20.66 -3.90
C THR A 486 -7.95 -21.23 -2.69
N ILE A 487 -7.36 -21.19 -1.49
CA ILE A 487 -8.06 -21.57 -0.25
C ILE A 487 -9.29 -20.69 -0.01
N ILE A 488 -9.16 -19.37 -0.20
CA ILE A 488 -10.30 -18.43 -0.09
C ILE A 488 -11.40 -18.80 -1.08
N TYR A 489 -11.06 -19.20 -2.31
CA TYR A 489 -12.04 -19.61 -3.31
C TYR A 489 -12.71 -20.95 -3.01
N MET A 490 -12.00 -21.90 -2.41
CA MET A 490 -12.61 -23.11 -1.89
C MET A 490 -13.66 -22.79 -0.83
N ILE A 491 -13.34 -21.87 0.09
CA ILE A 491 -14.26 -21.43 1.14
C ILE A 491 -15.49 -20.74 0.52
N MET A 492 -15.28 -19.87 -0.47
CA MET A 492 -16.39 -19.28 -1.23
C MET A 492 -17.26 -20.35 -1.90
N ALA A 493 -16.67 -21.42 -2.42
CA ALA A 493 -17.39 -22.49 -3.10
C ALA A 493 -18.23 -23.31 -2.13
N ILE A 494 -17.72 -23.52 -0.91
CA ILE A 494 -18.46 -24.13 0.20
C ILE A 494 -19.63 -23.23 0.63
N ILE A 495 -19.44 -21.90 0.65
CA ILE A 495 -20.47 -20.94 1.07
C ILE A 495 -21.55 -20.72 0.03
N ASP A 496 -21.22 -20.82 -1.26
CA ASP A 496 -22.12 -20.53 -2.38
C ASP A 496 -22.27 -21.73 -3.32
N PRO A 497 -22.83 -22.85 -2.86
CA PRO A 497 -22.88 -24.09 -3.62
C PRO A 497 -23.81 -23.97 -4.83
N ASP A 498 -23.33 -24.35 -6.02
CA ASP A 498 -24.10 -24.47 -7.26
C ASP A 498 -23.97 -25.88 -7.86
N MET A 499 -24.59 -26.10 -9.03
CA MET A 499 -24.54 -27.38 -9.74
C MET A 499 -23.10 -27.82 -10.09
N ASP A 500 -22.17 -26.89 -10.21
CA ASP A 500 -20.77 -27.13 -10.60
C ASP A 500 -19.82 -27.25 -9.40
N MET A 501 -20.32 -27.13 -8.16
CA MET A 501 -19.52 -27.10 -6.93
C MET A 501 -18.53 -28.27 -6.84
N HIS A 502 -18.95 -29.47 -7.24
CA HIS A 502 -18.10 -30.66 -7.26
C HIS A 502 -16.90 -30.54 -8.17
N GLN A 503 -17.17 -30.17 -9.42
CA GLN A 503 -16.13 -30.06 -10.43
C GLN A 503 -15.20 -28.91 -10.08
N ARG A 504 -15.74 -27.80 -9.56
CA ARG A 504 -14.97 -26.67 -9.08
C ARG A 504 -14.08 -27.04 -7.89
N GLY A 505 -14.62 -27.74 -6.89
CA GLY A 505 -13.87 -28.20 -5.73
C GLY A 505 -12.70 -29.12 -6.11
N ALA A 506 -12.95 -30.08 -7.01
CA ALA A 506 -11.90 -30.97 -7.53
C ALA A 506 -10.79 -30.18 -8.25
N ARG A 507 -11.16 -29.23 -9.13
CA ARG A 507 -10.17 -28.35 -9.79
C ARG A 507 -9.36 -27.53 -8.78
N MET A 508 -10.03 -26.90 -7.81
CA MET A 508 -9.32 -26.08 -6.83
C MET A 508 -8.33 -26.90 -6.00
N LEU A 509 -8.69 -28.15 -5.64
CA LEU A 509 -7.79 -29.05 -4.90
C LEU A 509 -6.54 -29.39 -5.72
N GLU A 510 -6.72 -29.75 -7.00
CA GLU A 510 -5.60 -30.00 -7.91
C GLU A 510 -4.74 -28.74 -8.12
N THR A 511 -5.35 -27.54 -8.19
CA THR A 511 -4.62 -26.27 -8.27
C THR A 511 -3.75 -26.05 -7.03
N VAL A 512 -4.32 -26.27 -5.83
CA VAL A 512 -3.56 -26.20 -4.58
C VAL A 512 -2.41 -27.20 -4.59
N GLU A 513 -2.64 -28.44 -5.03
CA GLU A 513 -1.61 -29.47 -5.08
C GLU A 513 -0.43 -29.06 -5.98
N ILE A 514 -0.70 -28.56 -7.20
CA ILE A 514 0.32 -28.09 -8.14
C ILE A 514 1.12 -26.92 -7.55
N LEU A 515 0.43 -25.91 -7.03
CA LEU A 515 1.06 -24.74 -6.42
C LEU A 515 1.89 -25.12 -5.20
N SER A 516 1.37 -26.04 -4.39
CA SER A 516 2.01 -26.55 -3.18
C SER A 516 3.29 -27.33 -3.55
N ALA A 517 3.23 -28.23 -4.52
CA ALA A 517 4.40 -28.98 -4.99
C ALA A 517 5.49 -28.03 -5.53
N ARG A 518 5.10 -27.00 -6.30
CA ARG A 518 6.03 -25.99 -6.78
C ARG A 518 6.64 -25.18 -5.63
N PHE A 519 5.84 -24.82 -4.63
CA PHE A 519 6.33 -24.10 -3.45
C PHE A 519 7.42 -24.89 -2.74
N LEU A 520 7.21 -26.19 -2.51
CA LEU A 520 8.21 -27.06 -1.89
C LEU A 520 9.52 -27.12 -2.68
N GLN A 521 9.48 -27.12 -4.01
CA GLN A 521 10.70 -27.06 -4.81
C GLN A 521 11.51 -25.79 -4.56
N LEU A 522 10.84 -24.66 -4.29
CA LEU A 522 11.48 -23.37 -4.08
C LEU A 522 11.98 -23.17 -2.64
N VAL A 523 11.21 -23.59 -1.63
CA VAL A 523 11.52 -23.31 -0.22
C VAL A 523 11.99 -24.55 0.57
N GLN A 524 12.00 -25.73 -0.05
CA GLN A 524 12.38 -27.04 0.50
C GLN A 524 11.49 -27.56 1.65
N VAL A 525 10.98 -26.69 2.51
CA VAL A 525 10.07 -27.01 3.62
C VAL A 525 8.96 -25.97 3.69
N TYR A 526 7.72 -26.42 3.90
CA TYR A 526 6.58 -25.49 4.01
C TYR A 526 6.73 -24.52 5.18
N SER A 527 7.04 -25.02 6.36
CA SER A 527 7.00 -24.24 7.59
C SER A 527 8.02 -24.75 8.60
N ARG A 528 8.66 -23.83 9.32
CA ARG A 528 9.59 -24.09 10.43
C ARG A 528 9.33 -23.11 11.56
N THR A 529 9.72 -23.50 12.77
CA THR A 529 9.61 -22.62 13.94
C THR A 529 10.57 -21.44 13.78
N GLU A 530 10.23 -20.29 14.36
CA GLU A 530 11.09 -19.10 14.32
C GLU A 530 12.47 -19.37 14.95
N ARG A 531 12.53 -20.30 15.90
CA ARG A 531 13.78 -20.75 16.52
C ARG A 531 14.65 -21.57 15.56
N ALA A 532 14.04 -22.37 14.69
CA ALA A 532 14.74 -23.22 13.74
C ALA A 532 15.17 -22.47 12.47
N GLU A 533 14.39 -21.48 12.05
CA GLU A 533 14.67 -20.63 10.89
C GLU A 533 14.44 -19.15 11.27
N PRO A 534 15.43 -18.50 11.92
CA PRO A 534 15.27 -17.12 12.41
C PRO A 534 15.17 -16.11 11.27
N SER A 535 14.18 -15.23 11.37
CA SER A 535 13.97 -14.15 10.41
C SER A 535 14.82 -12.93 10.74
N PHE A 536 15.57 -12.41 9.76
CA PHE A 536 16.49 -11.28 9.93
C PHE A 536 15.84 -9.92 9.67
N THR A 537 14.78 -9.90 8.86
CA THR A 537 13.99 -8.71 8.55
C THR A 537 12.53 -8.94 8.94
N TRP A 538 11.77 -7.86 9.08
CA TRP A 538 10.33 -7.96 9.35
C TRP A 538 9.59 -8.57 8.15
N GLU A 539 10.03 -8.29 6.93
CA GLU A 539 9.47 -8.84 5.69
C GLU A 539 9.74 -10.35 5.51
N ASP A 540 10.88 -10.84 6.00
CA ASP A 540 11.17 -12.27 6.07
C ASP A 540 10.35 -12.94 7.15
N TRP A 541 10.18 -12.27 8.29
CA TRP A 541 9.34 -12.77 9.38
C TRP A 541 7.87 -12.88 8.96
N VAL A 542 7.31 -11.85 8.30
CA VAL A 542 5.93 -11.88 7.79
C VAL A 542 5.75 -13.05 6.81
N PHE A 543 6.75 -13.31 5.96
CA PHE A 543 6.73 -14.43 5.03
C PHE A 543 6.74 -15.78 5.78
N ALA A 544 7.66 -15.96 6.72
CA ALA A 544 7.77 -17.17 7.54
C ALA A 544 6.52 -17.42 8.40
N GLU A 545 5.99 -16.39 9.04
CA GLU A 545 4.79 -16.46 9.87
C GLU A 545 3.55 -16.78 9.03
N SER A 546 3.44 -16.21 7.83
CA SER A 546 2.37 -16.55 6.90
C SER A 546 2.42 -18.02 6.46
N ARG A 547 3.61 -18.62 6.32
CA ARG A 547 3.76 -20.07 6.06
C ARG A 547 3.28 -20.91 7.24
N ARG A 548 3.66 -20.56 8.48
CA ARG A 548 3.22 -21.23 9.72
C ARG A 548 1.70 -21.22 9.84
N ARG A 549 1.09 -20.05 9.72
CA ARG A 549 -0.37 -19.88 9.77
C ARG A 549 -1.11 -20.66 8.69
N MET A 550 -0.60 -20.70 7.47
CA MET A 550 -1.19 -21.46 6.37
C MET A 550 -1.14 -22.97 6.62
N ALA A 551 -0.02 -23.48 7.15
CA ALA A 551 0.12 -24.88 7.46
C ALA A 551 -0.82 -25.31 8.61
N CYS A 552 -0.98 -24.49 9.65
CA CYS A 552 -1.97 -24.72 10.71
C CYS A 552 -3.42 -24.65 10.20
N LEU A 553 -3.73 -23.72 9.28
CA LEU A 553 -5.05 -23.64 8.66
C LEU A 553 -5.38 -24.91 7.88
N TRP A 554 -4.41 -25.46 7.15
CA TRP A 554 -4.59 -26.72 6.44
C TRP A 554 -4.89 -27.88 7.37
N VAL A 555 -4.22 -27.97 8.52
CA VAL A 555 -4.56 -28.98 9.54
C VAL A 555 -6.01 -28.83 9.99
N ILE A 556 -6.48 -27.61 10.27
CA ILE A 556 -7.88 -27.38 10.67
C ILE A 556 -8.84 -27.83 9.57
N ILE A 557 -8.58 -27.47 8.31
CA ILE A 557 -9.41 -27.85 7.16
C ILE A 557 -9.42 -29.38 7.00
N SER A 558 -8.26 -30.04 7.06
CA SER A 558 -8.14 -31.49 6.98
C SER A 558 -8.89 -32.19 8.11
N CYS A 559 -8.90 -31.63 9.32
CA CYS A 559 -9.66 -32.17 10.44
C CYS A 559 -11.17 -32.07 10.21
N VAL A 560 -11.66 -30.93 9.74
CA VAL A 560 -13.08 -30.76 9.40
C VAL A 560 -13.50 -31.79 8.35
N ILE A 561 -12.72 -31.91 7.27
CA ILE A 561 -12.98 -32.90 6.21
C ILE A 561 -12.94 -34.33 6.77
N SER A 562 -11.96 -34.66 7.61
CA SER A 562 -11.81 -36.02 8.15
C SER A 562 -12.94 -36.39 9.13
N ILE A 563 -13.36 -35.45 9.99
CA ILE A 563 -14.49 -35.62 10.91
C ILE A 563 -15.79 -35.86 10.13
N ASP A 564 -16.03 -35.10 9.07
CA ASP A 564 -17.22 -35.23 8.24
C ASP A 564 -17.30 -36.57 7.47
N ASN A 565 -16.17 -37.25 7.26
CA ASN A 565 -16.10 -38.55 6.58
C ASN A 565 -15.99 -39.77 7.52
N ASP A 566 -16.05 -39.59 8.84
CA ASP A 566 -15.82 -40.64 9.85
C ASP A 566 -14.47 -41.38 9.71
N ILE A 567 -13.52 -40.80 8.97
CA ILE A 567 -12.17 -41.35 8.83
C ILE A 567 -11.41 -40.99 10.10
N PRO A 568 -10.93 -41.97 10.89
CA PRO A 568 -10.08 -41.65 12.02
C PRO A 568 -8.83 -40.95 11.49
N CYS A 569 -8.57 -39.73 11.97
CA CYS A 569 -7.31 -39.04 11.72
C CYS A 569 -6.23 -39.90 12.39
N THR A 570 -5.53 -40.71 11.61
CA THR A 570 -4.41 -41.52 12.11
C THR A 570 -3.42 -40.52 12.68
N GLY A 571 -3.17 -40.60 14.00
CA GLY A 571 -2.28 -39.70 14.71
C GLY A 571 -0.96 -39.61 13.95
N CYS A 572 -0.82 -38.52 13.19
CA CYS A 572 0.25 -38.41 12.22
C CYS A 572 1.42 -37.82 12.97
N GLY A 573 2.40 -38.64 13.36
CA GLY A 573 3.64 -38.17 13.98
C GLY A 573 4.33 -37.09 13.15
N ALA A 574 4.10 -37.06 11.84
CA ALA A 574 4.59 -36.01 10.94
C ALA A 574 3.99 -34.61 11.22
N LEU A 575 2.88 -34.51 11.96
CA LEU A 575 2.30 -33.24 12.38
C LEU A 575 2.84 -32.75 13.73
N GLU A 576 3.55 -33.58 14.50
CA GLU A 576 4.10 -33.16 15.80
C GLU A 576 5.13 -32.03 15.64
N ASP A 577 5.90 -32.07 14.56
CA ASP A 577 6.90 -31.06 14.19
C ASP A 577 6.31 -29.82 13.49
N LEU A 578 4.99 -29.79 13.30
CA LEU A 578 4.34 -28.64 12.66
C LEU A 578 4.54 -27.39 13.51
N ALA A 579 5.23 -26.40 12.96
CA ALA A 579 5.44 -25.12 13.62
C ALA A 579 4.12 -24.36 13.83
N LEU A 580 3.90 -23.90 15.07
CA LEU A 580 2.75 -23.10 15.48
C LEU A 580 2.91 -21.64 15.07
N MET A 581 1.78 -20.93 14.98
CA MET A 581 1.76 -19.49 14.80
C MET A 581 2.31 -18.74 16.02
N SER A 582 2.90 -17.58 15.76
CA SER A 582 3.30 -16.62 16.81
C SER A 582 2.10 -15.94 17.47
N ASN A 583 2.35 -15.30 18.60
CA ASN A 583 1.38 -14.53 19.36
C ASN A 583 0.64 -13.49 18.49
N LYS A 584 -0.65 -13.29 18.79
CA LYS A 584 -1.50 -12.29 18.15
C LYS A 584 -0.87 -10.90 18.11
N MET A 585 -0.25 -10.43 19.19
CA MET A 585 0.36 -9.10 19.27
C MET A 585 1.46 -8.91 18.24
N LEU A 586 2.27 -9.95 18.02
CA LEU A 586 3.31 -9.97 17.01
C LEU A 586 2.75 -9.94 15.59
N TRP A 587 1.68 -10.70 15.34
CA TRP A 587 1.03 -10.73 14.03
C TRP A 587 0.30 -9.43 13.70
N GLU A 588 -0.31 -8.78 14.68
CA GLU A 588 -1.07 -7.54 14.51
C GLU A 588 -0.20 -6.28 14.54
N ALA A 589 1.11 -6.42 14.77
CA ALA A 589 2.06 -5.30 14.78
C ALA A 589 2.01 -4.52 13.47
N ARG A 590 1.84 -3.20 13.57
CA ARG A 590 1.62 -2.31 12.40
C ARG A 590 2.87 -1.57 11.95
N SER A 591 3.95 -1.71 12.71
CA SER A 591 5.23 -1.07 12.45
C SER A 591 6.38 -1.98 12.86
N TYR A 592 7.55 -1.76 12.25
CA TYR A 592 8.78 -2.46 12.61
C TYR A 592 9.13 -2.31 14.10
N ASP A 593 8.95 -1.10 14.67
CA ASP A 593 9.28 -0.83 16.07
C ASP A 593 8.37 -1.63 17.02
N GLU A 594 7.06 -1.66 16.75
CA GLU A 594 6.08 -2.47 17.50
C GLU A 594 6.38 -3.97 17.40
N TRP A 595 6.68 -4.46 16.19
CA TRP A 595 7.06 -5.85 15.98
C TRP A 595 8.35 -6.20 16.73
N SER A 596 9.36 -5.31 16.71
CA SER A 596 10.65 -5.54 17.37
C SER A 596 10.50 -5.58 18.89
N GLU A 597 9.63 -4.77 19.48
CA GLU A 597 9.35 -4.78 20.92
C GLU A 597 8.62 -6.07 21.31
N GLU A 598 7.54 -6.42 20.60
CA GLU A 598 6.76 -7.64 20.86
C GLU A 598 7.59 -8.92 20.67
N ARG A 599 8.52 -8.94 19.69
CA ARG A 599 9.42 -10.09 19.45
C ARG A 599 10.35 -10.31 20.63
N ALA A 600 10.87 -9.23 21.22
CA ALA A 600 11.72 -9.32 22.40
C ALA A 600 10.96 -9.86 23.62
N PHE A 601 9.65 -9.60 23.73
CA PHE A 601 8.81 -10.17 24.79
C PHE A 601 8.50 -11.66 24.55
N GLU A 602 8.22 -12.07 23.31
CA GLU A 602 7.93 -13.47 22.98
C GLU A 602 9.12 -14.39 23.31
N ASP A 603 10.35 -13.96 23.00
CA ASP A 603 11.58 -14.71 23.29
C ASP A 603 11.78 -15.03 24.79
N ILE A 604 11.22 -14.20 25.68
CA ILE A 604 11.32 -14.37 27.14
C ILE A 604 10.21 -15.28 27.68
N SER A 605 9.10 -15.44 26.93
CA SER A 605 7.87 -16.08 27.40
C SER A 605 7.85 -17.62 27.28
N SER A 606 8.92 -18.23 26.75
CA SER A 606 9.04 -19.68 26.51
C SER A 606 7.80 -20.28 25.78
N PRO A 607 7.46 -19.78 24.58
CA PRO A 607 6.23 -20.13 23.90
C PRO A 607 6.18 -21.59 23.45
N LEU A 608 4.97 -22.09 23.18
CA LEU A 608 4.78 -23.35 22.45
C LEU A 608 5.13 -23.11 20.98
N LEU A 609 6.05 -23.90 20.44
CA LEU A 609 6.60 -23.75 19.10
C LEU A 609 6.05 -24.76 18.11
N THR A 610 5.64 -25.95 18.56
CA THR A 610 5.11 -26.99 17.67
C THR A 610 3.77 -27.55 18.13
N LEU A 611 3.02 -28.13 17.19
CA LEU A 611 1.75 -28.76 17.47
C LEU A 611 1.88 -29.92 18.47
N GLY A 612 2.99 -30.67 18.41
CA GLY A 612 3.32 -31.71 19.38
C GLY A 612 3.47 -31.18 20.80
N GLU A 613 4.17 -30.04 20.98
CA GLU A 613 4.31 -29.38 22.28
C GLU A 613 2.95 -28.95 22.84
N LEU A 614 2.08 -28.37 22.00
CA LEU A 614 0.72 -27.98 22.40
C LEU A 614 -0.13 -29.19 22.83
N VAL A 615 -0.08 -30.28 22.06
CA VAL A 615 -0.78 -31.53 22.40
C VAL A 615 -0.25 -32.12 23.70
N GLN A 616 1.08 -32.14 23.90
CA GLN A 616 1.70 -32.67 25.11
C GLN A 616 1.37 -31.82 26.34
N ALA A 617 1.39 -30.49 26.20
CA ALA A 617 1.02 -29.58 27.27
C ALA A 617 -0.44 -29.80 27.70
N LYS A 618 -1.35 -29.97 26.74
CA LYS A 618 -2.77 -30.28 27.00
C LYS A 618 -3.00 -31.66 27.62
N LYS A 619 -2.22 -32.67 27.24
CA LYS A 619 -2.30 -34.03 27.83
C LYS A 619 -1.85 -34.07 29.29
N ASN A 620 -0.94 -33.18 29.69
CA ASN A 620 -0.42 -33.14 31.06
C ASN A 620 -0.48 -31.71 31.64
N PRO A 621 -1.69 -31.19 31.92
CA PRO A 621 -1.88 -29.80 32.33
C PRO A 621 -1.45 -29.54 33.78
N SER A 622 -1.20 -30.59 34.58
CA SER A 622 -0.75 -30.49 35.97
C SER A 622 0.75 -30.22 36.12
N HIS A 623 1.52 -30.37 35.04
CA HIS A 623 2.94 -30.03 35.04
C HIS A 623 3.13 -28.50 35.02
N PRO A 624 3.87 -27.89 35.98
CA PRO A 624 3.94 -26.43 36.13
C PRO A 624 4.37 -25.67 34.86
N LEU A 625 5.31 -26.23 34.10
CA LEU A 625 5.76 -25.65 32.83
C LEU A 625 4.65 -25.66 31.78
N HIS A 626 3.89 -26.75 31.66
CA HIS A 626 2.81 -26.87 30.69
C HIS A 626 1.66 -25.94 31.05
N THR A 627 1.33 -25.82 32.34
CA THR A 627 0.32 -24.86 32.81
C THR A 627 0.69 -23.43 32.41
N GLN A 628 1.96 -23.04 32.61
CA GLN A 628 2.44 -21.72 32.24
C GLN A 628 2.42 -21.51 30.71
N GLN A 629 2.88 -22.50 29.93
CA GLN A 629 2.88 -22.44 28.47
C GLN A 629 1.47 -22.36 27.88
N LEU A 630 0.51 -23.11 28.44
CA LEU A 630 -0.89 -23.05 28.03
C LEU A 630 -1.53 -21.71 28.38
N GLN A 631 -1.25 -21.15 29.56
CA GLN A 631 -1.72 -19.81 29.94
C GLN A 631 -1.17 -18.74 29.00
N ASN A 632 0.12 -18.81 28.65
CA ASN A 632 0.74 -17.90 27.69
C ASN A 632 0.14 -18.05 26.28
N TRP A 633 -0.09 -19.29 25.85
CA TRP A 633 -0.77 -19.60 24.58
C TRP A 633 -2.18 -19.00 24.55
N GLU A 634 -3.00 -19.30 25.55
CA GLU A 634 -4.37 -18.78 25.67
C GLU A 634 -4.42 -17.24 25.69
N ALA A 635 -3.53 -16.60 26.45
CA ALA A 635 -3.44 -15.14 26.52
C ALA A 635 -3.00 -14.50 25.18
N GLY A 636 -2.19 -15.22 24.40
CA GLY A 636 -1.67 -14.78 23.11
C GLY A 636 -2.47 -15.20 21.89
N THR A 637 -3.61 -15.89 22.07
CA THR A 637 -4.33 -16.49 20.96
C THR A 637 -5.09 -15.48 20.10
N ASP A 638 -5.00 -15.68 18.79
CA ASP A 638 -5.99 -15.16 17.84
C ASP A 638 -7.04 -16.24 17.51
N LYS A 639 -7.97 -15.90 16.62
CA LYS A 639 -9.07 -16.80 16.23
C LYS A 639 -8.57 -18.08 15.57
N LEU A 640 -7.45 -18.04 14.85
CA LEU A 640 -6.87 -19.22 14.21
C LEU A 640 -6.26 -20.15 15.26
N ALA A 641 -5.53 -19.60 16.23
CA ALA A 641 -4.97 -20.36 17.34
C ALA A 641 -6.06 -21.02 18.23
N VAL A 642 -7.20 -20.35 18.44
CA VAL A 642 -8.36 -20.94 19.12
C VAL A 642 -8.93 -22.12 18.33
N MET A 643 -9.12 -21.97 17.02
CA MET A 643 -9.62 -23.06 16.17
C MET A 643 -8.66 -24.24 16.14
N LEU A 644 -7.35 -23.99 16.06
CA LEU A 644 -6.32 -25.02 16.13
C LEU A 644 -6.37 -25.74 17.49
N SER A 645 -6.55 -25.00 18.57
CA SER A 645 -6.70 -25.57 19.91
C SER A 645 -7.91 -26.49 19.99
N VAL A 646 -9.03 -26.14 19.35
CA VAL A 646 -10.19 -27.04 19.26
C VAL A 646 -9.89 -28.25 18.37
N ALA A 647 -9.25 -28.05 17.22
CA ALA A 647 -8.89 -29.14 16.31
C ALA A 647 -7.96 -30.18 16.96
N THR A 648 -7.01 -29.75 17.79
CA THR A 648 -6.12 -30.67 18.53
C THR A 648 -6.88 -31.61 19.47
N GLU A 649 -8.00 -31.16 20.06
CA GLU A 649 -8.86 -32.05 20.85
C GLU A 649 -9.45 -33.15 19.96
N PHE A 650 -9.89 -32.84 18.75
CA PHE A 650 -10.48 -33.85 17.87
C PHE A 650 -9.48 -34.85 17.31
N ILE A 651 -8.27 -34.41 16.97
CA ILE A 651 -7.22 -35.27 16.42
C ILE A 651 -6.68 -36.23 17.49
N TRP A 652 -6.45 -35.72 18.71
CA TRP A 652 -5.72 -36.46 19.74
C TRP A 652 -6.55 -36.94 20.93
N ALA A 653 -7.80 -36.50 21.14
CA ALA A 653 -8.68 -37.09 22.16
C ALA A 653 -9.20 -38.49 21.77
N ARG A 654 -9.13 -38.88 20.49
CA ARG A 654 -9.42 -40.25 20.04
C ARG A 654 -8.24 -41.23 20.17
N VAL A 655 -7.06 -40.74 20.57
CA VAL A 655 -5.82 -41.54 20.70
C VAL A 655 -5.43 -41.75 22.18
N ALA A 656 -6.25 -41.29 23.14
CA ALA A 656 -6.04 -41.47 24.58
C ALA A 656 -6.93 -42.58 25.15
#